data_AF-A0A932YEN4-F1
#
_entry.id   AF-A0A932YEN4-F1
#
_cell.length_a   1.000
_cell.length_b   1.000
_cell.length_c   1.000
_cell.angle_alpha   90.00
_cell.angle_beta   90.00
_cell.angle_gamma   90.00
#
_symmetry.space_group_name_H-M   'P 1'
#
loop_
_entity.id
_entity.type
_entity.pdbx_description
1 polymer ?
#
loop_
_entity_poly.entity_id
_entity_poly.type
_entity_poly.pdbx_seq_one_letter_code
_entity_poly.pdbx_strand_id
1 'polypeptide(L)'
;MSVSADIRPSDVLELILGSERPDARLFDQLKNGQWDSLATLAQRNTVLLRIFGQAQKLGIAVPASIQDIVRAEGRRIADTLGLIKELDSLCSKAGVSFVFTKAFQHYPDMGHDVDLFVMDRSGRIDDLIRQKFQTRPIGGSLFNGLAGKTTYEIGGVPSLLEIHHARLGQAGEHDWYAGVMAERRIKFTAGGVTTFVPSREDQLVLQVVQRVYDHRHLRLSDIVRGFQLIGDRDLNWDCVVKTARQMGITEGLSYYLNSIDDIAAAGARTPASMAASMPVIRRSSLPPVRFRESAYHLPLFQTVGPLRLKQLLASLTMGYCNSAARLSLLPFFGLTVGLRSLFRAALSKTYRLTIFAEAFNMVSAVFVYRLAASRLGHDGFAEFVLTRKAASLLLPAMILGLDVGIARNVAFNRNLPDGPKIRTRCFLGGLWSVLLMSSIFGLVFYFFQNKLAFFLYGNAAYAHLLFPLGLLLAGTCLVNICYSYFQGLLDMNWANAFQIFHYGLLPLAVFFILGGHVGDILVALGAGSLTCAIVAVGVIFNQIRPLTAVPASFLRRLLGYSLPRVPGTFGSMALLNLPAVFMAHAVGLREAGYVALGSALLTMASSAIYPLRAILLPRASSMIADGELEHLSLHILRVARFLIPLALILTVILEIFMDPVVNLILGGSFPDAVRLLRIMALGVPAWIVHMYLRSLIDAYHDQAINARHILIVLSVFSIFCTGIVLFDGPGLGIIIALVLSLYILGTLSFWEMKRICGLGVEQKFN
;
A
#
# COMPACT_ATOMS: atom_id res chain seq x y z
N MET A 1 -26.12 -0.27 11.44
CA MET A 1 -27.14 0.78 11.23
C MET A 1 -27.55 0.72 9.78
N SER A 2 -28.76 0.23 9.53
CA SER A 2 -29.31 -0.08 8.21
C SER A 2 -29.69 1.18 7.44
N VAL A 3 -29.39 1.14 6.14
CA VAL A 3 -29.59 2.15 5.09
C VAL A 3 -31.00 2.75 5.12
N SER A 4 -31.11 4.05 5.42
CA SER A 4 -32.31 4.84 5.20
C SER A 4 -32.44 5.15 3.70
N ALA A 5 -33.66 5.08 3.15
CA ALA A 5 -34.00 5.37 1.75
C ALA A 5 -33.18 6.54 1.17
N ASP A 6 -32.27 6.22 0.24
CA ASP A 6 -31.25 7.14 -0.28
C ASP A 6 -31.88 8.26 -1.11
N ILE A 7 -31.73 9.50 -0.65
CA ILE A 7 -31.96 10.71 -1.44
C ILE A 7 -31.02 10.63 -2.66
N ARG A 8 -31.58 10.59 -3.87
CA ARG A 8 -30.77 10.51 -5.08
C ARG A 8 -30.10 11.87 -5.36
N PRO A 9 -28.81 11.88 -5.74
CA PRO A 9 -28.08 13.13 -6.02
C PRO A 9 -28.64 13.91 -7.21
N SER A 10 -29.19 13.20 -8.20
CA SER A 10 -29.89 13.77 -9.35
C SER A 10 -31.04 14.67 -8.90
N ASP A 11 -31.81 14.22 -7.92
CA ASP A 11 -33.03 14.90 -7.47
C ASP A 11 -32.63 16.20 -6.73
N VAL A 12 -31.56 16.15 -5.93
CA VAL A 12 -31.00 17.33 -5.26
C VAL A 12 -30.41 18.32 -6.26
N LEU A 13 -29.76 17.83 -7.31
CA LEU A 13 -29.19 18.68 -8.37
C LEU A 13 -30.30 19.40 -9.13
N GLU A 14 -31.40 18.71 -9.46
CA GLU A 14 -32.57 19.28 -10.12
C GLU A 14 -33.19 20.42 -9.28
N LEU A 15 -33.34 20.19 -7.98
CA LEU A 15 -33.82 21.19 -7.03
C LEU A 15 -32.93 22.46 -7.06
N ILE A 16 -31.60 22.30 -7.07
CA ILE A 16 -30.66 23.43 -7.06
C ILE A 16 -30.65 24.18 -8.40
N LEU A 17 -30.79 23.47 -9.52
CA LEU A 17 -30.81 24.06 -10.86
C LEU A 17 -32.13 24.76 -11.19
N GLY A 18 -33.16 24.61 -10.34
CA GLY A 18 -34.32 25.47 -10.33
C GLY A 18 -35.46 25.02 -11.25
N SER A 19 -35.75 23.72 -11.33
CA SER A 19 -37.01 23.29 -11.96
C SER A 19 -38.20 23.85 -11.17
N GLU A 20 -39.15 24.49 -11.86
CA GLU A 20 -40.37 25.06 -11.25
C GLU A 20 -41.27 23.97 -10.61
N ARG A 21 -40.99 22.70 -10.90
CA ARG A 21 -41.62 21.52 -10.30
C ARG A 21 -40.53 20.49 -9.99
N PRO A 22 -40.00 20.41 -8.75
CA PRO A 22 -39.10 19.32 -8.37
C PRO A 22 -39.81 17.97 -8.55
N ASP A 23 -39.05 16.89 -8.81
CA ASP A 23 -39.60 15.53 -8.84
C ASP A 23 -40.50 15.29 -7.59
N ALA A 24 -41.73 14.83 -7.83
CA ALA A 24 -42.75 14.64 -6.78
C ALA A 24 -42.22 13.79 -5.62
N ARG A 25 -41.30 12.86 -5.92
CA ARG A 25 -40.61 12.02 -4.94
C ARG A 25 -39.76 12.80 -3.93
N LEU A 26 -38.94 13.74 -4.40
CA LEU A 26 -38.09 14.54 -3.52
C LEU A 26 -38.95 15.50 -2.69
N PHE A 27 -39.98 16.07 -3.31
CA PHE A 27 -40.95 16.93 -2.63
C PHE A 27 -41.68 16.19 -1.49
N ASP A 28 -42.09 14.94 -1.73
CA ASP A 28 -42.71 14.08 -0.71
C ASP A 28 -41.70 13.63 0.37
N GLN A 29 -40.46 13.30 0.02
CA GLN A 29 -39.40 12.96 0.98
C GLN A 29 -39.05 14.13 1.91
N LEU A 30 -39.01 15.36 1.38
CA LEU A 30 -38.79 16.59 2.14
C LEU A 30 -39.95 16.87 3.10
N LYS A 31 -41.20 16.60 2.68
CA LYS A 31 -42.37 16.67 3.57
C LYS A 31 -42.38 15.57 4.64
N ASN A 32 -41.86 14.38 4.33
CA ASN A 32 -41.83 13.22 5.23
C ASN A 32 -40.68 13.24 6.25
N GLY A 33 -39.92 14.34 6.37
CA GLY A 33 -39.02 14.56 7.52
C GLY A 33 -37.57 14.10 7.35
N GLN A 34 -37.09 13.78 6.14
CA GLN A 34 -35.70 13.31 5.90
C GLN A 34 -34.64 14.44 5.89
N TRP A 35 -34.78 15.42 6.76
CA TRP A 35 -33.96 16.63 6.75
C TRP A 35 -32.52 16.42 7.19
N ASP A 36 -32.26 15.51 8.14
CA ASP A 36 -30.90 15.28 8.67
C ASP A 36 -29.97 14.65 7.63
N SER A 37 -30.48 13.67 6.87
CA SER A 37 -29.75 13.03 5.76
C SER A 37 -29.45 14.03 4.64
N LEU A 38 -30.43 14.89 4.31
CA LEU A 38 -30.25 15.94 3.31
C LEU A 38 -29.24 17.00 3.76
N ALA A 39 -29.32 17.47 5.02
CA ALA A 39 -28.39 18.46 5.55
C ALA A 39 -26.96 17.93 5.55
N THR A 40 -26.77 16.66 5.93
CA THR A 40 -25.46 15.98 5.87
C THR A 40 -24.92 15.92 4.44
N LEU A 41 -25.76 15.53 3.47
CA LEU A 41 -25.40 15.50 2.06
C LEU A 41 -25.05 16.90 1.53
N ALA A 42 -25.85 17.90 1.90
CA ALA A 42 -25.72 19.29 1.46
C ALA A 42 -24.44 19.95 2.00
N GLN A 43 -24.11 19.72 3.27
CA GLN A 43 -22.86 20.18 3.88
C GLN A 43 -21.64 19.58 3.19
N ARG A 44 -21.63 18.25 2.98
CA ARG A 44 -20.54 17.55 2.28
C ARG A 44 -20.34 18.04 0.85
N ASN A 45 -21.42 18.47 0.20
CA ASN A 45 -21.40 18.98 -1.17
C ASN A 45 -21.32 20.50 -1.29
N THR A 46 -21.30 21.25 -0.19
CA THR A 46 -21.24 22.72 -0.19
C THR A 46 -22.40 23.36 -0.96
N VAL A 47 -23.63 22.90 -0.68
CA VAL A 47 -24.88 23.39 -1.34
C VAL A 47 -26.01 23.66 -0.34
N LEU A 48 -25.66 23.86 0.94
CA LEU A 48 -26.62 23.96 2.04
C LEU A 48 -27.52 25.20 1.91
N LEU A 49 -26.94 26.38 1.66
CA LEU A 49 -27.71 27.62 1.53
C LEU A 49 -28.59 27.61 0.28
N ARG A 50 -28.11 27.03 -0.83
CA ARG A 50 -28.91 26.87 -2.05
C ARG A 50 -30.13 26.00 -1.83
N ILE A 51 -29.96 24.81 -1.24
CA ILE A 51 -31.07 23.90 -0.97
C ILE A 51 -32.09 24.56 -0.04
N PHE A 52 -31.62 25.17 1.05
CA PHE A 52 -32.49 25.86 1.99
C PHE A 52 -33.25 27.03 1.36
N GLY A 53 -32.55 27.88 0.59
CA GLY A 53 -33.15 29.00 -0.12
C GLY A 53 -34.20 28.55 -1.13
N GLN A 54 -33.97 27.43 -1.82
CA GLN A 54 -34.96 26.87 -2.74
C GLN A 54 -36.16 26.25 -2.01
N ALA A 55 -35.94 25.55 -0.91
CA ALA A 55 -37.01 24.99 -0.08
C ALA A 55 -37.94 26.09 0.46
N GLN A 56 -37.38 27.22 0.89
CA GLN A 56 -38.16 28.39 1.30
C GLN A 56 -38.99 28.98 0.16
N LYS A 57 -38.41 29.13 -1.04
CA LYS A 57 -39.14 29.62 -2.23
C LYS A 57 -40.32 28.70 -2.60
N LEU A 58 -40.16 27.40 -2.39
CA LEU A 58 -41.20 26.39 -2.63
C LEU A 58 -42.20 26.25 -1.47
N GLY A 59 -42.08 27.05 -0.41
CA GLY A 59 -42.99 27.02 0.74
C GLY A 59 -42.87 25.77 1.62
N ILE A 60 -41.75 25.06 1.57
CA ILE A 60 -41.54 23.84 2.37
C ILE A 60 -41.10 24.25 3.79
N ALA A 61 -41.82 23.77 4.81
CA ALA A 61 -41.50 24.03 6.21
C ALA A 61 -40.19 23.31 6.62
N VAL A 62 -39.17 24.09 6.98
CA VAL A 62 -37.86 23.58 7.39
C VAL A 62 -37.79 23.48 8.93
N PRO A 63 -37.39 22.34 9.52
CA PRO A 63 -37.26 22.18 10.96
C PRO A 63 -36.29 23.18 11.61
N ALA A 64 -36.56 23.57 12.86
CA ALA A 64 -35.74 24.53 13.62
C ALA A 64 -34.26 24.09 13.74
N SER A 65 -34.01 22.80 13.96
CA SER A 65 -32.66 22.22 14.03
C SER A 65 -31.83 22.51 12.77
N ILE A 66 -32.44 22.42 11.59
CA ILE A 66 -31.79 22.69 10.31
C ILE A 66 -31.61 24.18 10.09
N GLN A 67 -32.57 25.01 10.50
CA GLN A 67 -32.44 26.46 10.43
C GLN A 67 -31.22 26.95 11.23
N ASP A 68 -30.95 26.36 12.39
CA ASP A 68 -29.79 26.71 13.20
C ASP A 68 -28.46 26.31 12.53
N ILE A 69 -28.43 25.13 11.87
CA ILE A 69 -27.27 24.70 11.05
C ILE A 69 -27.03 25.69 9.89
N VAL A 70 -28.09 26.10 9.19
CA VAL A 70 -28.00 27.07 8.08
C VAL A 70 -27.53 28.44 8.58
N ARG A 71 -28.02 28.92 9.73
CA ARG A 71 -27.57 30.18 10.34
C ARG A 71 -26.11 30.11 10.78
N ALA A 72 -25.66 28.97 11.31
CA ALA A 72 -24.25 28.76 11.65
C ALA A 72 -23.36 28.82 10.41
N GLU A 73 -23.79 28.17 9.32
CA GLU A 73 -23.06 28.21 8.04
C GLU A 73 -23.05 29.61 7.42
N GLY A 74 -24.16 30.35 7.51
CA GLY A 74 -24.23 31.75 7.08
C GLY A 74 -23.28 32.67 7.84
N ARG A 75 -23.16 32.49 9.17
CA ARG A 75 -22.17 33.20 10.00
C ARG A 75 -20.74 32.86 9.58
N ARG A 76 -20.44 31.58 9.41
CA ARG A 76 -19.14 31.10 8.92
C ARG A 76 -18.73 31.79 7.62
N ILE A 77 -19.65 31.85 6.66
CA ILE A 77 -19.43 32.50 5.36
C ILE A 77 -19.19 34.00 5.51
N ALA A 78 -19.96 34.68 6.39
CA ALA A 78 -19.74 36.10 6.67
C ALA A 78 -18.35 36.36 7.26
N ASP A 79 -17.88 35.52 8.19
CA ASP A 79 -16.53 35.61 8.77
C ASP A 79 -15.45 35.38 7.70
N THR A 80 -15.65 34.39 6.82
CA THR A 80 -14.75 34.13 5.68
C THR A 80 -14.68 35.33 4.71
N LEU A 81 -15.82 35.97 4.42
CA LEU A 81 -15.87 37.17 3.58
C LEU A 81 -15.15 38.35 4.25
N GLY A 82 -15.29 38.50 5.57
CA GLY A 82 -14.53 39.46 6.37
C GLY A 82 -13.02 39.25 6.23
N LEU A 83 -12.57 38.00 6.33
CA LEU A 83 -11.15 37.64 6.13
C LEU A 83 -10.66 37.99 4.71
N ILE A 84 -11.43 37.64 3.67
CA ILE A 84 -11.08 37.97 2.27
C ILE A 84 -10.92 39.48 2.09
N LYS A 85 -11.83 40.29 2.65
CA LYS A 85 -11.77 41.75 2.58
C LYS A 85 -10.51 42.31 3.26
N GLU A 86 -10.15 41.78 4.44
CA GLU A 86 -8.96 42.20 5.17
C GLU A 86 -7.65 41.81 4.47
N LEU A 87 -7.64 40.64 3.81
CA LEU A 87 -6.51 40.14 3.00
C LEU A 87 -6.35 40.91 1.69
N ASP A 88 -7.46 41.24 1.01
CA ASP A 88 -7.46 42.09 -0.18
C ASP A 88 -6.83 43.46 0.11
N SER A 89 -7.24 44.09 1.22
CA SER A 89 -6.67 45.37 1.67
C SER A 89 -5.17 45.23 1.98
N LEU A 90 -4.76 44.15 2.65
CA LEU A 90 -3.37 43.89 3.00
C LEU A 90 -2.49 43.72 1.76
N CYS A 91 -2.90 42.87 0.81
CA CYS A 91 -2.15 42.61 -0.41
C CYS A 91 -2.06 43.85 -1.29
N SER A 92 -3.16 44.61 -1.41
CA SER A 92 -3.21 45.85 -2.17
C SER A 92 -2.28 46.93 -1.59
N LYS A 93 -2.26 47.11 -0.26
CA LYS A 93 -1.33 48.04 0.42
C LYS A 93 0.13 47.61 0.29
N ALA A 94 0.38 46.31 0.25
CA ALA A 94 1.72 45.76 0.07
C ALA A 94 2.23 45.81 -1.38
N GLY A 95 1.37 46.15 -2.35
CA GLY A 95 1.70 46.17 -3.78
C GLY A 95 1.91 44.77 -4.37
N VAL A 96 1.34 43.73 -3.76
CA VAL A 96 1.49 42.34 -4.22
C VAL A 96 0.39 42.02 -5.22
N SER A 97 0.71 41.36 -6.34
CA SER A 97 -0.30 40.82 -7.26
C SER A 97 -0.88 39.52 -6.71
N PHE A 98 -2.19 39.47 -6.50
CA PHE A 98 -2.88 38.35 -5.89
C PHE A 98 -4.19 37.99 -6.58
N VAL A 99 -4.64 36.76 -6.38
CA VAL A 99 -5.91 36.22 -6.89
C VAL A 99 -6.48 35.24 -5.85
N PHE A 100 -7.75 35.38 -5.49
CA PHE A 100 -8.43 34.35 -4.72
C PHE A 100 -8.99 33.28 -5.65
N THR A 101 -8.33 32.12 -5.73
CA THR A 101 -8.58 31.13 -6.81
C THR A 101 -9.90 30.39 -6.66
N LYS A 102 -10.39 30.23 -5.43
CA LYS A 102 -11.67 29.57 -5.11
C LYS A 102 -12.74 30.52 -4.56
N ALA A 103 -12.41 31.78 -4.30
CA ALA A 103 -13.39 32.71 -3.73
C ALA A 103 -14.58 32.89 -4.66
N PHE A 104 -15.77 32.92 -4.07
CA PHE A 104 -17.05 33.11 -4.74
C PHE A 104 -17.43 32.04 -5.79
N GLN A 105 -16.63 31.00 -6.00
CA GLN A 105 -16.90 29.94 -6.99
C GLN A 105 -18.28 29.28 -6.79
N HIS A 106 -18.71 29.13 -5.54
CA HIS A 106 -19.97 28.47 -5.21
C HIS A 106 -21.01 29.40 -4.56
N TYR A 107 -20.74 30.72 -4.49
CA TYR A 107 -21.57 31.70 -3.77
C TYR A 107 -23.05 31.61 -4.18
N PRO A 108 -24.02 31.51 -3.25
CA PRO A 108 -23.93 31.91 -1.84
C PRO A 108 -23.27 30.90 -0.89
N ASP A 109 -23.01 29.66 -1.31
CA ASP A 109 -22.23 28.70 -0.52
C ASP A 109 -20.71 28.95 -0.65
N MET A 110 -19.91 28.55 0.33
CA MET A 110 -18.43 28.63 0.24
C MET A 110 -17.75 27.41 0.82
N GLY A 111 -16.54 27.10 0.34
CA GLY A 111 -15.68 26.08 0.93
C GLY A 111 -15.24 26.41 2.37
N HIS A 112 -14.53 25.47 2.99
CA HIS A 112 -13.94 25.66 4.32
C HIS A 112 -12.54 26.29 4.26
N ASP A 113 -11.99 26.45 3.06
CA ASP A 113 -10.67 26.96 2.74
C ASP A 113 -10.75 28.25 1.93
N VAL A 114 -9.82 29.18 2.22
CA VAL A 114 -9.57 30.39 1.45
C VAL A 114 -8.24 30.22 0.74
N ASP A 115 -8.29 30.03 -0.58
CA ASP A 115 -7.10 29.90 -1.41
C ASP A 115 -6.68 31.28 -1.94
N LEU A 116 -5.56 31.79 -1.44
CA LEU A 116 -4.93 33.02 -1.86
C LEU A 116 -3.69 32.72 -2.70
N PHE A 117 -3.74 33.02 -4.00
CA PHE A 117 -2.58 32.97 -4.86
C PHE A 117 -1.87 34.33 -4.87
N VAL A 118 -0.55 34.32 -4.69
CA VAL A 118 0.31 35.51 -4.75
C VAL A 118 1.45 35.28 -5.72
N MET A 119 1.80 36.29 -6.52
CA MET A 119 2.99 36.23 -7.39
C MET A 119 4.29 36.39 -6.61
N ASP A 120 4.23 36.82 -5.35
CA ASP A 120 5.38 37.01 -4.49
C ASP A 120 5.97 35.66 -4.01
N ARG A 121 7.24 35.43 -4.32
CA ARG A 121 8.03 34.27 -3.87
C ARG A 121 8.85 34.56 -2.62
N SER A 122 8.95 35.81 -2.18
CA SER A 122 9.83 36.23 -1.07
C SER A 122 9.30 35.86 0.31
N GLY A 123 8.01 35.55 0.43
CA GLY A 123 7.35 35.26 1.73
C GLY A 123 6.97 36.53 2.51
N ARG A 124 7.17 37.72 1.95
CA ARG A 124 6.82 38.99 2.59
C ARG A 124 5.34 39.04 3.00
N ILE A 125 4.45 38.45 2.19
CA ILE A 125 3.03 38.43 2.51
C ILE A 125 2.72 37.55 3.73
N ASP A 126 3.44 36.44 3.91
CA ASP A 126 3.28 35.58 5.09
C ASP A 126 3.65 36.33 6.36
N ASP A 127 4.73 37.10 6.33
CA ASP A 127 5.17 37.91 7.48
C ASP A 127 4.13 38.98 7.82
N LEU A 128 3.58 39.66 6.81
CA LEU A 128 2.50 40.64 7.00
C LEU A 128 1.22 40.01 7.57
N ILE A 129 0.88 38.80 7.12
CA ILE A 129 -0.28 38.05 7.61
C ILE A 129 -0.07 37.62 9.07
N ARG A 130 1.13 37.14 9.43
CA ARG A 130 1.49 36.78 10.81
C ARG A 130 1.50 37.97 11.77
N GLN A 131 1.84 39.16 11.27
CA GLN A 131 1.81 40.39 12.07
C GLN A 131 0.39 40.92 12.29
N LYS A 132 -0.47 40.85 11.26
CA LYS A 132 -1.82 41.40 11.31
C LYS A 132 -2.83 40.48 12.00
N PHE A 133 -2.71 39.17 11.81
CA PHE A 133 -3.67 38.19 12.31
C PHE A 133 -3.04 37.29 13.38
N GLN A 134 -3.86 36.76 14.28
CA GLN A 134 -3.44 35.67 15.16
C GLN A 134 -3.35 34.38 14.35
N THR A 135 -2.18 34.11 13.77
CA THR A 135 -1.99 32.95 12.90
C THR A 135 -1.31 31.79 13.61
N ARG A 136 -1.80 30.58 13.36
CA ARG A 136 -1.07 29.35 13.69
C ARG A 136 -0.67 28.64 12.39
N PRO A 137 0.62 28.45 12.09
CA PRO A 137 1.03 27.68 10.93
C PRO A 137 0.61 26.22 11.12
N ILE A 138 -0.09 25.66 10.15
CA ILE A 138 -0.39 24.23 10.10
C ILE A 138 0.79 23.58 9.39
N GLY A 139 1.50 22.70 10.10
CA GLY A 139 2.69 22.01 9.59
C GLY A 139 2.41 21.35 8.23
N GLY A 140 2.91 21.97 7.16
CA GLY A 140 2.84 21.45 5.81
C GLY A 140 3.73 20.22 5.67
N SER A 141 3.35 19.29 4.79
CA SER A 141 4.30 18.28 4.34
C SER A 141 5.48 18.96 3.63
N LEU A 142 6.67 18.34 3.58
CA LEU A 142 7.80 18.83 2.74
C LEU A 142 7.35 19.17 1.30
N PHE A 143 6.29 18.50 0.83
CA PHE A 143 5.68 18.73 -0.49
C PHE A 143 4.92 20.04 -0.62
N ASN A 144 4.36 20.56 0.47
CA ASN A 144 3.74 21.89 0.44
C ASN A 144 4.81 22.94 0.16
N GLY A 145 5.98 22.85 0.78
CA GLY A 145 7.12 23.72 0.46
C GLY A 145 7.58 23.62 -1.00
N LEU A 146 7.70 22.39 -1.53
CA LEU A 146 8.07 22.17 -2.94
C LEU A 146 7.02 22.73 -3.92
N ALA A 147 5.73 22.59 -3.59
CA ALA A 147 4.60 23.13 -4.35
C ALA A 147 4.43 24.65 -4.16
N GLY A 148 5.16 25.29 -3.24
CA GLY A 148 5.03 26.71 -2.93
C GLY A 148 3.75 27.04 -2.15
N LYS A 149 3.35 26.18 -1.21
CA LYS A 149 2.13 26.29 -0.43
C LYS A 149 2.41 26.48 1.06
N THR A 150 1.77 27.46 1.68
CA THR A 150 1.73 27.63 3.14
C THR A 150 0.27 27.64 3.61
N THR A 151 0.02 27.12 4.82
CA THR A 151 -1.36 27.01 5.35
C THR A 151 -1.40 27.53 6.76
N TYR A 152 -2.37 28.40 7.04
CA TYR A 152 -2.57 29.06 8.32
C TYR A 152 -3.98 28.82 8.83
N GLU A 153 -4.06 28.58 10.14
CA GLU A 153 -5.29 28.77 10.92
C GLU A 153 -5.32 30.23 11.39
N ILE A 154 -6.43 30.92 11.16
CA ILE A 154 -6.61 32.33 11.55
C ILE A 154 -7.53 32.38 12.77
N GLY A 155 -7.04 32.95 13.88
CA GLY A 155 -7.81 33.10 15.11
C GLY A 155 -9.12 33.84 14.87
N GLY A 156 -10.23 33.25 15.32
CA GLY A 156 -11.56 33.82 15.16
C GLY A 156 -12.23 33.56 13.81
N VAL A 157 -11.55 32.93 12.84
CA VAL A 157 -12.14 32.57 11.55
C VAL A 157 -12.05 31.04 11.36
N PRO A 158 -13.17 30.33 11.20
CA PRO A 158 -13.19 28.87 11.09
C PRO A 158 -12.61 28.34 9.76
N SER A 159 -12.36 29.21 8.79
CA SER A 159 -11.78 28.85 7.50
C SER A 159 -10.25 28.86 7.53
N LEU A 160 -9.65 27.84 6.92
CA LEU A 160 -8.19 27.78 6.73
C LEU A 160 -7.76 28.71 5.60
N LEU A 161 -6.63 29.38 5.77
CA LEU A 161 -6.00 30.18 4.72
C LEU A 161 -4.87 29.39 4.08
N GLU A 162 -5.00 29.05 2.80
CA GLU A 162 -3.93 28.43 2.00
C GLU A 162 -3.36 29.47 1.04
N ILE A 163 -2.05 29.72 1.15
CA ILE A 163 -1.33 30.68 0.31
C ILE A 163 -0.49 29.93 -0.71
N HIS A 164 -0.63 30.30 -1.98
CA HIS A 164 0.14 29.75 -3.10
C HIS A 164 1.14 30.79 -3.62
N HIS A 165 2.44 30.49 -3.51
CA HIS A 165 3.56 31.36 -3.89
C HIS A 165 4.01 31.11 -5.32
N ALA A 166 3.43 31.86 -6.25
CA ALA A 166 3.79 31.91 -7.67
C ALA A 166 3.83 30.54 -8.36
N ARG A 167 3.14 29.55 -7.80
CA ARG A 167 3.09 28.16 -8.28
C ARG A 167 1.69 27.61 -8.13
N LEU A 168 1.25 26.85 -9.14
CA LEU A 168 -0.04 26.18 -9.18
C LEU A 168 0.13 24.70 -9.53
N GLY A 169 -0.78 23.85 -9.02
CA GLY A 169 -0.75 22.39 -9.14
C GLY A 169 -0.25 21.67 -7.89
N GLN A 170 -0.28 20.34 -7.91
CA GLN A 170 0.11 19.49 -6.78
C GLN A 170 1.62 19.56 -6.47
N ALA A 171 2.44 19.71 -7.50
CA ALA A 171 3.89 19.87 -7.39
C ALA A 171 4.35 21.27 -7.83
N GLY A 172 3.42 22.20 -8.08
CA GLY A 172 3.73 23.50 -8.66
C GLY A 172 4.09 23.43 -10.15
N GLU A 173 3.58 22.43 -10.86
CA GLU A 173 3.89 22.13 -12.27
C GLU A 173 3.38 23.17 -13.27
N HIS A 174 2.43 24.03 -12.87
CA HIS A 174 1.74 25.00 -13.73
C HIS A 174 2.28 26.44 -13.58
N ASP A 175 3.62 26.62 -13.61
CA ASP A 175 4.27 27.93 -13.39
C ASP A 175 3.84 28.98 -14.44
N TRP A 176 3.89 28.62 -15.74
CA TRP A 176 3.46 29.51 -16.82
C TRP A 176 1.99 29.96 -16.65
N TYR A 177 1.10 29.02 -16.34
CA TYR A 177 -0.32 29.30 -16.18
C TYR A 177 -0.60 30.19 -14.96
N ALA A 178 0.21 30.06 -13.90
CA ALA A 178 0.11 30.90 -12.71
C ALA A 178 0.28 32.40 -13.03
N GLY A 179 1.23 32.74 -13.91
CA GLY A 179 1.40 34.10 -14.43
C GLY A 179 0.21 34.56 -15.28
N VAL A 180 -0.22 33.73 -16.23
CA VAL A 180 -1.35 34.04 -17.13
C VAL A 180 -2.66 34.29 -16.36
N MET A 181 -2.97 33.45 -15.38
CA MET A 181 -4.13 33.61 -14.51
C MET A 181 -4.06 34.91 -13.70
N ALA A 182 -2.87 35.25 -13.20
CA ALA A 182 -2.67 36.49 -12.46
C ALA A 182 -2.86 37.72 -13.36
N GLU A 183 -2.41 37.68 -14.61
CA GLU A 183 -2.59 38.76 -15.59
C GLU A 183 -4.06 38.95 -16.00
N ARG A 184 -4.79 37.85 -16.18
CA ARG A 184 -6.19 37.83 -16.61
C ARG A 184 -7.21 37.96 -15.47
N ARG A 185 -6.75 38.20 -14.23
CA ARG A 185 -7.63 38.34 -13.07
C ARG A 185 -8.64 39.46 -13.28
N ILE A 186 -9.85 39.25 -12.78
CA ILE A 186 -10.95 40.23 -12.84
C ILE A 186 -11.39 40.63 -11.44
N LYS A 187 -11.92 41.85 -11.30
CA LYS A 187 -12.61 42.24 -10.06
C LYS A 187 -14.03 41.66 -10.08
N PHE A 188 -14.39 40.97 -9.01
CA PHE A 188 -15.73 40.43 -8.82
C PHE A 188 -16.29 40.88 -7.47
N THR A 189 -17.58 41.18 -7.45
CA THR A 189 -18.27 41.67 -6.26
C THR A 189 -19.38 40.70 -5.86
N ALA A 190 -19.30 40.15 -4.65
CA ALA A 190 -20.36 39.34 -4.05
C ALA A 190 -20.30 39.43 -2.52
N GLY A 191 -21.45 39.32 -1.87
CA GLY A 191 -21.53 39.39 -0.39
C GLY A 191 -20.98 40.68 0.22
N GLY A 192 -21.02 41.81 -0.52
CA GLY A 192 -20.46 43.09 -0.07
C GLY A 192 -18.93 43.20 -0.10
N VAL A 193 -18.25 42.21 -0.70
CA VAL A 193 -16.79 42.19 -0.87
C VAL A 193 -16.45 42.25 -2.34
N THR A 194 -15.51 43.13 -2.71
CA THR A 194 -14.95 43.24 -4.06
C THR A 194 -13.48 42.86 -4.01
N THR A 195 -13.06 41.87 -4.79
CA THR A 195 -11.65 41.42 -4.84
C THR A 195 -11.30 40.82 -6.20
N PHE A 196 -10.04 40.42 -6.38
CA PHE A 196 -9.56 39.76 -7.59
C PHE A 196 -9.80 38.25 -7.56
N VAL A 197 -10.46 37.76 -8.61
CA VAL A 197 -10.73 36.34 -8.86
C VAL A 197 -10.27 35.97 -10.28
N PRO A 198 -10.15 34.68 -10.62
CA PRO A 198 -9.88 34.24 -11.98
C PRO A 198 -10.95 34.72 -12.97
N SER A 199 -10.57 34.91 -14.24
CA SER A 199 -11.52 35.08 -15.34
C SER A 199 -12.47 33.87 -15.45
N ARG A 200 -13.57 33.98 -16.21
CA ARG A 200 -14.52 32.87 -16.38
C ARG A 200 -13.85 31.67 -17.05
N GLU A 201 -13.00 31.93 -18.04
CA GLU A 201 -12.20 30.94 -18.77
C GLU A 201 -11.20 30.26 -17.84
N ASP A 202 -10.44 31.05 -17.06
CA ASP A 202 -9.44 30.53 -16.14
C ASP A 202 -10.09 29.76 -14.99
N GLN A 203 -11.28 30.15 -14.55
CA GLN A 203 -12.02 29.43 -13.54
C GLN A 203 -12.43 28.02 -14.02
N LEU A 204 -12.81 27.86 -15.29
CA LEU A 204 -13.09 26.53 -15.87
C LEU A 204 -11.81 25.68 -15.96
N VAL A 205 -10.70 26.27 -16.42
CA VAL A 205 -9.39 25.59 -16.48
C VAL A 205 -8.92 25.14 -15.10
N LEU A 206 -9.02 26.01 -14.09
CA LEU A 206 -8.69 25.69 -12.69
C LEU A 206 -9.56 24.56 -12.14
N GLN A 207 -10.86 24.53 -12.45
CA GLN A 207 -11.73 23.43 -12.05
C GLN A 207 -11.27 22.10 -12.63
N VAL A 208 -10.86 22.06 -13.90
CA VAL A 208 -10.32 20.84 -14.51
C VAL A 208 -9.09 20.36 -13.76
N VAL A 209 -8.14 21.25 -13.47
CA VAL A 209 -6.92 20.91 -12.71
C VAL A 209 -7.29 20.39 -11.32
N GLN A 210 -8.07 21.15 -10.55
CA GLN A 210 -8.40 20.82 -9.17
C GLN A 210 -9.28 19.58 -9.05
N ARG A 211 -10.21 19.33 -9.96
CA ARG A 211 -11.19 18.24 -9.84
C ARG A 211 -10.74 16.95 -10.52
N VAL A 212 -10.11 17.05 -11.69
CA VAL A 212 -9.65 15.88 -12.46
C VAL A 212 -8.27 15.42 -11.98
N TYR A 213 -7.33 16.36 -11.82
CA TYR A 213 -5.93 16.03 -11.54
C TYR A 213 -5.60 16.00 -10.04
N ASP A 214 -6.31 16.78 -9.21
CA ASP A 214 -5.97 16.91 -7.79
C ASP A 214 -6.91 16.13 -6.84
N HIS A 215 -8.18 16.54 -6.76
CA HIS A 215 -9.14 16.06 -5.76
C HIS A 215 -9.85 14.76 -6.16
N ARG A 216 -9.97 14.48 -7.46
CA ARG A 216 -10.48 13.20 -8.02
C ARG A 216 -11.94 12.89 -7.63
N HIS A 217 -12.70 13.93 -7.29
CA HIS A 217 -14.13 13.87 -7.06
C HIS A 217 -14.78 15.21 -7.44
N LEU A 218 -16.06 15.14 -7.79
CA LEU A 218 -16.92 16.28 -8.12
C LEU A 218 -18.03 16.34 -7.07
N ARG A 219 -18.12 17.47 -6.37
CA ARG A 219 -19.26 17.77 -5.49
C ARG A 219 -20.42 18.34 -6.29
N LEU A 220 -21.63 18.33 -5.73
CA LEU A 220 -22.79 18.96 -6.38
C LEU A 220 -22.54 20.45 -6.66
N SER A 221 -21.85 21.16 -5.76
CA SER A 221 -21.47 22.58 -5.98
C SER A 221 -20.52 22.79 -7.16
N ASP A 222 -19.62 21.84 -7.42
CA ASP A 222 -18.73 21.86 -8.59
C ASP A 222 -19.52 21.65 -9.87
N ILE A 223 -20.45 20.71 -9.84
CA ILE A 223 -21.31 20.38 -10.96
C ILE A 223 -22.19 21.58 -11.32
N VAL A 224 -22.87 22.17 -10.34
CA VAL A 224 -23.70 23.38 -10.52
C VAL A 224 -22.89 24.53 -11.10
N ARG A 225 -21.66 24.74 -10.62
CA ARG A 225 -20.80 25.79 -11.18
C ARG A 225 -20.34 25.46 -12.60
N GLY A 226 -20.03 24.20 -12.89
CA GLY A 226 -19.73 23.72 -14.24
C GLY A 226 -20.88 24.02 -15.20
N PHE A 227 -22.12 23.69 -14.83
CA PHE A 227 -23.32 24.03 -15.61
C PHE A 227 -23.42 25.53 -15.92
N GLN A 228 -23.23 26.37 -14.90
CA GLN A 228 -23.32 27.83 -15.07
C GLN A 228 -22.25 28.39 -16.00
N LEU A 229 -21.01 27.90 -15.91
CA LEU A 229 -19.90 28.36 -16.76
C LEU A 229 -20.08 27.89 -18.20
N ILE A 230 -20.46 26.63 -18.41
CA ILE A 230 -20.61 26.03 -19.75
C ILE A 230 -21.82 26.61 -20.49
N GLY A 231 -22.90 26.93 -19.75
CA GLY A 231 -24.11 27.53 -20.33
C GLY A 231 -23.99 29.03 -20.62
N ASP A 232 -22.89 29.68 -20.22
CA ASP A 232 -22.64 31.10 -20.47
C ASP A 232 -22.25 31.32 -21.95
N ARG A 233 -23.04 32.12 -22.67
CA ARG A 233 -22.80 32.40 -24.11
C ARG A 233 -21.57 33.26 -24.35
N ASP A 234 -21.09 33.98 -23.34
CA ASP A 234 -19.93 34.86 -23.45
C ASP A 234 -18.61 34.12 -23.16
N LEU A 235 -18.64 32.82 -22.84
CA LEU A 235 -17.44 32.05 -22.54
C LEU A 235 -16.57 31.86 -23.80
N ASN A 236 -15.32 32.34 -23.74
CA ASN A 236 -14.39 32.17 -24.84
C ASN A 236 -13.74 30.78 -24.86
N TRP A 237 -14.35 29.86 -25.61
CA TRP A 237 -13.85 28.49 -25.76
C TRP A 237 -12.47 28.38 -26.40
N ASP A 238 -12.11 29.27 -27.32
CA ASP A 238 -10.78 29.27 -27.94
C ASP A 238 -9.70 29.55 -26.90
N CYS A 239 -9.97 30.48 -25.98
CA CYS A 239 -9.10 30.77 -24.84
C CYS A 239 -8.94 29.55 -23.92
N VAL A 240 -10.05 28.89 -23.56
CA VAL A 240 -10.05 27.69 -22.70
C VAL A 240 -9.25 26.55 -23.36
N VAL A 241 -9.54 26.23 -24.61
CA VAL A 241 -8.90 25.13 -25.34
C VAL A 241 -7.41 25.42 -25.58
N LYS A 242 -7.05 26.66 -25.93
CA LYS A 242 -5.65 27.07 -26.10
C LYS A 242 -4.88 26.93 -24.79
N THR A 243 -5.46 27.39 -23.68
CA THR A 243 -4.86 27.30 -22.34
C THR A 243 -4.71 25.83 -21.92
N ALA A 244 -5.75 25.01 -22.09
CA ALA A 244 -5.69 23.58 -21.80
C ALA A 244 -4.64 22.84 -22.63
N ARG A 245 -4.49 23.20 -23.91
CA ARG A 245 -3.45 22.66 -24.79
C ARG A 245 -2.06 23.02 -24.28
N GLN A 246 -1.82 24.28 -23.95
CA GLN A 246 -0.53 24.76 -23.44
C GLN A 246 -0.16 24.14 -22.08
N MET A 247 -1.15 23.79 -21.25
CA MET A 247 -0.96 23.08 -19.99
C MET A 247 -0.85 21.55 -20.14
N GLY A 248 -1.08 21.01 -21.34
CA GLY A 248 -1.10 19.56 -21.57
C GLY A 248 -2.30 18.83 -20.96
N ILE A 249 -3.41 19.53 -20.71
CA ILE A 249 -4.62 19.00 -20.02
C ILE A 249 -5.86 18.90 -20.90
N THR A 250 -5.74 19.01 -22.23
CA THR A 250 -6.87 18.95 -23.16
C THR A 250 -7.77 17.73 -22.94
N GLU A 251 -7.18 16.55 -22.71
CA GLU A 251 -7.95 15.34 -22.46
C GLU A 251 -8.64 15.34 -21.09
N GLY A 252 -8.03 15.97 -20.09
CA GLY A 252 -8.66 16.21 -18.79
C GLY A 252 -9.84 17.16 -18.89
N LEU A 253 -9.72 18.22 -19.70
CA LEU A 253 -10.84 19.12 -20.03
C LEU A 253 -11.96 18.35 -20.72
N SER A 254 -11.63 17.54 -21.73
CA SER A 254 -12.61 16.69 -22.40
C SER A 254 -13.31 15.73 -21.45
N TYR A 255 -12.56 15.08 -20.56
CA TYR A 255 -13.12 14.18 -19.56
C TYR A 255 -14.05 14.90 -18.58
N TYR A 256 -13.66 16.08 -18.10
CA TYR A 256 -14.48 16.91 -17.22
C TYR A 256 -15.82 17.27 -17.88
N LEU A 257 -15.77 17.78 -19.11
CA LEU A 257 -16.99 18.21 -19.82
C LEU A 257 -17.92 17.04 -20.14
N ASN A 258 -17.38 15.90 -20.59
CA ASN A 258 -18.16 14.67 -20.77
C ASN A 258 -18.78 14.19 -19.44
N SER A 259 -18.06 14.33 -18.31
CA SER A 259 -18.58 13.93 -17.00
C SER A 259 -19.75 14.82 -16.56
N ILE A 260 -19.67 16.13 -16.78
CA ILE A 260 -20.76 17.06 -16.47
C ILE A 260 -21.97 16.77 -17.38
N ASP A 261 -21.75 16.51 -18.66
CA ASP A 261 -22.80 16.16 -19.63
C ASP A 261 -23.50 14.83 -19.27
N ASP A 262 -22.74 13.78 -18.94
CA ASP A 262 -23.31 12.48 -18.52
C ASP A 262 -24.11 12.61 -17.22
N ILE A 263 -23.66 13.42 -16.25
CA ILE A 263 -24.42 13.72 -15.03
C ILE A 263 -25.69 14.51 -15.35
N ALA A 264 -25.61 15.48 -16.28
CA ALA A 264 -26.75 16.25 -16.75
C ALA A 264 -27.84 15.36 -17.37
N ALA A 265 -27.42 14.46 -18.28
CA ALA A 265 -28.31 13.56 -18.98
C ALA A 265 -29.04 12.61 -18.02
N ALA A 266 -28.42 12.22 -16.92
CA ALA A 266 -29.03 11.37 -15.89
C ALA A 266 -30.02 12.11 -14.95
N GLY A 267 -29.96 13.45 -14.88
CA GLY A 267 -30.60 14.27 -13.84
C GLY A 267 -31.87 15.03 -14.22
N ALA A 268 -32.57 14.63 -15.29
CA ALA A 268 -33.73 15.32 -15.86
C ALA A 268 -33.43 16.70 -16.50
N ARG A 269 -33.62 16.75 -17.84
CA ARG A 269 -33.52 17.89 -18.76
C ARG A 269 -32.25 18.74 -18.61
N THR A 270 -31.21 18.33 -19.33
CA THR A 270 -30.20 19.26 -19.88
C THR A 270 -30.90 20.52 -20.39
N PRO A 271 -30.54 21.74 -19.95
CA PRO A 271 -30.90 22.94 -20.69
C PRO A 271 -30.41 22.74 -22.13
N ALA A 272 -31.31 22.86 -23.11
CA ALA A 272 -30.96 22.70 -24.53
C ALA A 272 -29.79 23.62 -24.97
N SER A 273 -29.47 24.63 -24.17
CA SER A 273 -28.31 25.52 -24.32
C SER A 273 -26.95 24.85 -24.11
N MET A 274 -26.84 23.77 -23.31
CA MET A 274 -25.52 23.22 -22.96
C MET A 274 -24.89 22.39 -24.08
N ALA A 275 -25.68 21.56 -24.75
CA ALA A 275 -25.23 20.75 -25.90
C ALA A 275 -24.89 21.61 -27.14
N ALA A 276 -25.52 22.78 -27.28
CA ALA A 276 -25.29 23.69 -28.40
C ALA A 276 -24.04 24.57 -28.23
N SER A 277 -23.58 24.79 -26.99
CA SER A 277 -22.48 25.71 -26.68
C SER A 277 -21.12 25.03 -26.48
N MET A 278 -21.08 23.70 -26.33
CA MET A 278 -19.80 22.99 -26.20
C MET A 278 -19.11 22.87 -27.57
N PRO A 279 -17.78 23.12 -27.66
CA PRO A 279 -17.03 22.74 -28.84
C PRO A 279 -17.16 21.22 -29.06
N VAL A 280 -17.06 20.77 -30.31
CA VAL A 280 -17.08 19.32 -30.64
C VAL A 280 -15.87 18.67 -29.99
N ILE A 281 -16.08 18.16 -28.78
CA ILE A 281 -15.06 17.50 -28.00
C ILE A 281 -15.26 16.00 -28.17
N ARG A 282 -14.18 15.31 -28.55
CA ARG A 282 -14.17 13.86 -28.67
C ARG A 282 -14.61 13.24 -27.34
N ARG A 283 -15.61 12.36 -27.38
CA ARG A 283 -15.99 11.57 -26.20
C ARG A 283 -14.76 10.85 -25.65
N SER A 284 -14.55 10.99 -24.35
CA SER A 284 -13.45 10.33 -23.67
C SER A 284 -13.65 8.82 -23.69
N SER A 285 -12.58 8.06 -23.97
CA SER A 285 -12.58 6.60 -23.82
C SER A 285 -12.40 6.15 -22.37
N LEU A 286 -12.26 7.11 -21.45
CA LEU A 286 -12.10 6.89 -20.03
C LEU A 286 -13.46 6.57 -19.38
N PRO A 287 -13.49 5.74 -18.32
CA PRO A 287 -14.73 5.31 -17.69
C PRO A 287 -15.49 6.47 -17.01
N PRO A 288 -16.83 6.37 -16.94
CA PRO A 288 -17.68 7.41 -16.39
C PRO A 288 -17.51 7.59 -14.88
N VAL A 289 -17.85 8.79 -14.40
CA VAL A 289 -17.90 9.11 -12.97
C VAL A 289 -19.02 8.33 -12.27
N ARG A 290 -18.79 7.93 -11.02
CA ARG A 290 -19.78 7.18 -10.22
C ARG A 290 -20.05 7.88 -8.89
N PHE A 291 -21.32 7.96 -8.51
CA PHE A 291 -21.69 8.51 -7.21
C PHE A 291 -21.41 7.51 -6.09
N ARG A 292 -20.64 7.91 -5.08
CA ARG A 292 -20.30 7.11 -3.89
C ARG A 292 -20.01 8.06 -2.73
N GLU A 293 -20.33 7.66 -1.49
CA GLU A 293 -19.90 8.39 -0.27
C GLU A 293 -20.22 9.90 -0.32
N SER A 294 -21.39 10.26 -0.87
CA SER A 294 -21.88 11.64 -1.00
C SER A 294 -21.25 12.50 -2.12
N ALA A 295 -20.41 11.96 -3.03
CA ALA A 295 -19.85 12.73 -4.17
C ALA A 295 -19.70 11.88 -5.44
N TYR A 296 -19.45 12.51 -6.59
CA TYR A 296 -19.12 11.81 -7.84
C TYR A 296 -17.61 11.55 -7.89
N HIS A 297 -17.20 10.29 -7.87
CA HIS A 297 -15.80 9.89 -7.87
C HIS A 297 -15.31 9.49 -9.26
N LEU A 298 -14.08 9.92 -9.56
CA LEU A 298 -13.38 9.55 -10.79
C LEU A 298 -12.66 8.20 -10.60
N PRO A 299 -12.78 7.23 -11.53
CA PRO A 299 -12.11 5.93 -11.45
C PRO A 299 -10.57 6.06 -11.54
N LEU A 300 -9.94 6.17 -10.38
CA LEU A 300 -8.55 6.58 -10.19
C LEU A 300 -7.51 5.94 -11.13
N PHE A 301 -7.63 4.63 -11.38
CA PHE A 301 -6.64 3.86 -12.17
C PHE A 301 -6.81 3.98 -13.67
N GLN A 302 -8.05 4.14 -14.10
CA GLN A 302 -8.38 4.16 -15.50
C GLN A 302 -8.35 5.60 -16.04
N THR A 303 -8.41 6.61 -15.18
CA THR A 303 -8.49 8.03 -15.58
C THR A 303 -7.23 8.83 -15.28
N VAL A 304 -6.87 9.06 -14.01
CA VAL A 304 -5.86 10.06 -13.62
C VAL A 304 -4.43 9.66 -14.01
N GLY A 305 -4.07 8.39 -13.87
CA GLY A 305 -2.73 7.90 -14.23
C GLY A 305 -2.38 8.13 -15.70
N PRO A 306 -3.21 7.64 -16.66
CA PRO A 306 -3.06 7.94 -18.08
C PRO A 306 -3.04 9.45 -18.38
N LEU A 307 -3.93 10.24 -17.75
CA LEU A 307 -3.98 11.68 -17.95
C LEU A 307 -2.68 12.39 -17.51
N ARG A 308 -2.11 12.01 -16.36
CA ARG A 308 -0.83 12.55 -15.86
C ARG A 308 0.35 12.15 -16.75
N LEU A 309 0.37 10.91 -17.26
CA LEU A 309 1.41 10.48 -18.20
C LEU A 309 1.36 11.28 -19.51
N LYS A 310 0.16 11.50 -20.05
CA LYS A 310 -0.03 12.33 -21.24
C LYS A 310 0.36 13.79 -20.98
N GLN A 311 0.04 14.33 -19.81
CA GLN A 311 0.48 15.67 -19.40
C GLN A 311 2.01 15.78 -19.31
N LEU A 312 2.69 14.77 -18.77
CA LEU A 312 4.14 14.70 -18.72
C LEU A 312 4.75 14.65 -20.13
N LEU A 313 4.23 13.78 -21.00
CA LEU A 313 4.67 13.68 -22.39
C LEU A 313 4.46 14.99 -23.15
N ALA A 314 3.29 15.64 -22.99
CA ALA A 314 3.02 16.94 -23.58
C ALA A 314 3.99 18.02 -23.08
N SER A 315 4.33 18.01 -21.79
CA SER A 315 5.31 18.95 -21.23
C SER A 315 6.70 18.75 -21.83
N LEU A 316 7.09 17.49 -22.07
CA LEU A 316 8.36 17.15 -22.73
C LEU A 316 8.36 17.56 -24.21
N THR A 317 7.28 17.30 -24.95
CA THR A 317 7.20 17.67 -26.38
C THR A 317 7.17 19.17 -26.59
N MET A 318 6.62 19.94 -25.64
CA MET A 318 6.59 21.40 -25.69
C MET A 318 7.86 22.07 -25.15
N GLY A 319 8.85 21.29 -24.67
CA GLY A 319 10.09 21.84 -24.11
C GLY A 319 9.95 22.48 -22.72
N TYR A 320 8.86 22.22 -22.00
CA TYR A 320 8.64 22.74 -20.65
C TYR A 320 9.33 21.88 -19.59
N CYS A 321 10.67 21.95 -19.56
CA CYS A 321 11.51 21.11 -18.70
C CYS A 321 11.16 21.23 -17.21
N ASN A 322 10.86 22.44 -16.71
CA ASN A 322 10.50 22.65 -15.31
C ASN A 322 9.17 21.97 -14.92
N SER A 323 8.16 22.05 -15.79
CA SER A 323 6.88 21.38 -15.59
C SER A 323 7.04 19.85 -15.63
N ALA A 324 7.82 19.34 -16.60
CA ALA A 324 8.12 17.91 -16.70
C ALA A 324 8.88 17.39 -15.47
N ALA A 325 9.87 18.12 -14.99
CA ALA A 325 10.64 17.78 -13.78
C ALA A 325 9.79 17.78 -12.51
N ARG A 326 8.76 18.63 -12.41
CA ARG A 326 7.82 18.63 -11.27
C ARG A 326 6.80 17.51 -11.36
N LEU A 327 6.28 17.24 -12.55
CA LEU A 327 5.36 16.12 -12.78
C LEU A 327 6.01 14.77 -12.45
N SER A 328 7.32 14.61 -12.69
CA SER A 328 8.05 13.39 -12.31
C SER A 328 8.21 13.19 -10.80
N LEU A 329 7.96 14.23 -9.97
CA LEU A 329 7.96 14.12 -8.50
C LEU A 329 6.65 13.53 -7.93
N LEU A 330 5.53 13.64 -8.66
CA LEU A 330 4.22 13.22 -8.17
C LEU A 330 4.13 11.72 -7.77
N PRO A 331 4.76 10.77 -8.49
CA PRO A 331 4.83 9.38 -8.05
C PRO A 331 5.51 9.23 -6.68
N PHE A 332 6.56 10.02 -6.40
CA PHE A 332 7.27 10.01 -5.12
C PHE A 332 6.43 10.63 -4.00
N PHE A 333 5.63 11.66 -4.29
CA PHE A 333 4.71 12.25 -3.33
C PHE A 333 3.61 11.24 -2.94
N GLY A 334 3.05 10.55 -3.94
CA GLY A 334 2.14 9.43 -3.71
C GLY A 334 2.79 8.35 -2.83
N LEU A 335 4.03 7.98 -3.11
CA LEU A 335 4.81 7.00 -2.35
C LEU A 335 4.97 7.36 -0.89
N THR A 336 5.41 8.58 -0.58
CA THR A 336 5.65 9.00 0.81
C THR A 336 4.36 9.14 1.62
N VAL A 337 3.26 9.60 1.02
CA VAL A 337 1.94 9.62 1.68
C VAL A 337 1.44 8.19 1.91
N GLY A 338 1.60 7.31 0.92
CA GLY A 338 1.34 5.88 1.01
C GLY A 338 2.12 5.21 2.13
N LEU A 339 3.44 5.37 2.12
CA LEU A 339 4.37 4.95 3.18
C LEU A 339 3.93 5.50 4.52
N ARG A 340 3.61 6.78 4.66
CA ARG A 340 3.18 7.37 5.94
C ARG A 340 1.86 6.78 6.45
N SER A 341 0.92 6.47 5.56
CA SER A 341 -0.33 5.79 5.93
C SER A 341 -0.11 4.33 6.35
N LEU A 342 0.75 3.60 5.61
CA LEU A 342 1.18 2.25 5.95
C LEU A 342 1.93 2.22 7.27
N PHE A 343 2.88 3.14 7.47
CA PHE A 343 3.63 3.32 8.71
C PHE A 343 2.69 3.66 9.86
N ARG A 344 1.71 4.57 9.70
CA ARG A 344 0.72 4.86 10.76
C ARG A 344 -0.11 3.63 11.13
N ALA A 345 -0.55 2.85 10.14
CA ALA A 345 -1.25 1.59 10.39
C ALA A 345 -0.35 0.56 11.10
N ALA A 346 0.92 0.49 10.69
CA ALA A 346 1.97 -0.36 11.24
C ALA A 346 2.56 0.14 12.59
N LEU A 347 2.31 1.39 12.98
CA LEU A 347 2.70 1.99 14.26
C LEU A 347 1.62 1.89 15.33
N SER A 348 0.47 1.28 15.02
CA SER A 348 -0.54 0.99 16.05
C SER A 348 0.06 0.07 17.12
N LYS A 349 -0.44 0.17 18.36
CA LYS A 349 0.15 -0.45 19.55
C LYS A 349 0.47 -1.95 19.35
N THR A 350 -0.33 -2.64 18.54
CA THR A 350 -0.24 -4.07 18.21
C THR A 350 0.89 -4.45 17.23
N TYR A 351 1.28 -3.57 16.32
CA TYR A 351 2.24 -3.89 15.25
C TYR A 351 3.70 -3.58 15.61
N ARG A 352 3.92 -2.66 16.55
CA ARG A 352 5.27 -2.18 16.90
C ARG A 352 6.20 -3.29 17.37
N LEU A 353 5.69 -4.24 18.16
CA LEU A 353 6.50 -5.32 18.70
C LEU A 353 6.96 -6.30 17.61
N THR A 354 6.10 -6.65 16.65
CA THR A 354 6.46 -7.54 15.55
C THR A 354 7.44 -6.88 14.59
N ILE A 355 7.27 -5.58 14.31
CA ILE A 355 8.25 -4.84 13.49
C ILE A 355 9.61 -4.79 14.19
N PHE A 356 9.63 -4.52 15.50
CA PHE A 356 10.86 -4.53 16.29
C PHE A 356 11.51 -5.92 16.28
N ALA A 357 10.73 -6.99 16.49
CA ALA A 357 11.21 -8.36 16.47
C ALA A 357 11.87 -8.72 15.13
N GLU A 358 11.22 -8.40 14.01
CA GLU A 358 11.78 -8.65 12.67
C GLU A 358 13.04 -7.83 12.41
N ALA A 359 13.06 -6.55 12.78
CA ALA A 359 14.24 -5.71 12.64
C ALA A 359 15.41 -6.24 13.49
N PHE A 360 15.14 -6.63 14.73
CA PHE A 360 16.13 -7.21 15.64
C PHE A 360 16.69 -8.53 15.10
N ASN A 361 15.83 -9.41 14.59
CA ASN A 361 16.25 -10.68 13.98
C ASN A 361 17.10 -10.44 12.72
N MET A 362 16.73 -9.47 11.89
CA MET A 362 17.50 -9.10 10.70
C MET A 362 18.91 -8.58 11.06
N VAL A 363 19.00 -7.67 12.03
CA VAL A 363 20.28 -7.13 12.51
C VAL A 363 21.11 -8.25 13.15
N SER A 364 20.51 -9.09 13.98
CA SER A 364 21.18 -10.25 14.58
C SER A 364 21.72 -11.20 13.52
N ALA A 365 20.96 -11.47 12.45
CA ALA A 365 21.41 -12.31 11.35
C ALA A 365 22.66 -11.75 10.65
N VAL A 366 22.73 -10.42 10.43
CA VAL A 366 23.93 -9.75 9.90
C VAL A 366 25.14 -10.01 10.80
N PHE A 367 24.98 -9.80 12.11
CA PHE A 367 26.06 -10.05 13.07
C PHE A 367 26.47 -11.52 13.14
N VAL A 368 25.52 -12.46 13.04
CA VAL A 368 25.83 -13.89 13.01
C VAL A 368 26.67 -14.24 11.78
N TYR A 369 26.34 -13.70 10.60
CA TYR A 369 27.15 -13.92 9.40
C TYR A 369 28.54 -13.28 9.51
N ARG A 370 28.65 -12.10 10.13
CA ARG A 370 29.94 -11.46 10.47
C ARG A 370 30.80 -12.33 11.37
N LEU A 371 30.20 -12.86 12.44
CA LEU A 371 30.89 -13.72 13.40
C LEU A 371 31.29 -15.05 12.74
N ALA A 372 30.42 -15.63 11.93
CA ALA A 372 30.72 -16.83 11.16
C ALA A 372 31.90 -16.60 10.21
N ALA A 373 31.89 -15.53 9.43
CA ALA A 373 32.96 -15.22 8.47
C ALA A 373 34.31 -14.97 9.17
N SER A 374 34.31 -14.23 10.28
CA SER A 374 35.54 -13.89 11.02
C SER A 374 36.10 -15.04 11.86
N ARG A 375 35.25 -15.92 12.43
CA ARG A 375 35.70 -17.00 13.32
C ARG A 375 35.89 -18.35 12.63
N LEU A 376 35.21 -18.61 11.52
CA LEU A 376 35.23 -19.92 10.84
C LEU A 376 36.03 -19.92 9.53
N GLY A 377 36.48 -18.74 9.07
CA GLY A 377 37.13 -18.59 7.76
C GLY A 377 36.18 -18.93 6.60
N HIS A 378 36.72 -19.02 5.38
CA HIS A 378 35.91 -19.19 4.17
C HIS A 378 35.13 -20.51 4.11
N ASP A 379 35.81 -21.62 4.43
CA ASP A 379 35.24 -22.95 4.23
C ASP A 379 34.25 -23.28 5.36
N GLY A 380 34.61 -22.96 6.61
CA GLY A 380 33.69 -23.12 7.74
C GLY A 380 32.47 -22.17 7.68
N PHE A 381 32.64 -20.96 7.13
CA PHE A 381 31.50 -20.09 6.80
C PHE A 381 30.56 -20.76 5.79
N ALA A 382 31.12 -21.33 4.72
CA ALA A 382 30.33 -21.98 3.68
C ALA A 382 29.55 -23.19 4.22
N GLU A 383 30.19 -24.05 5.02
CA GLU A 383 29.52 -25.15 5.74
C GLU A 383 28.36 -24.63 6.59
N PHE A 384 28.62 -23.63 7.44
CA PHE A 384 27.62 -23.07 8.34
C PHE A 384 26.40 -22.51 7.60
N VAL A 385 26.62 -21.66 6.59
CA VAL A 385 25.53 -21.01 5.85
C VAL A 385 24.76 -22.04 5.04
N LEU A 386 25.45 -22.97 4.36
CA LEU A 386 24.81 -23.99 3.55
C LEU A 386 23.98 -24.95 4.40
N THR A 387 24.46 -25.39 5.58
CA THR A 387 23.67 -26.22 6.49
C THR A 387 22.40 -25.49 6.98
N ARG A 388 22.48 -24.19 7.29
CA ARG A 388 21.27 -23.41 7.65
C ARG A 388 20.27 -23.29 6.49
N LYS A 389 20.75 -23.26 5.24
CA LYS A 389 19.88 -23.27 4.06
C LYS A 389 19.33 -24.65 3.73
N ALA A 390 20.08 -25.71 3.96
CA ALA A 390 19.57 -27.08 3.94
C ALA A 390 18.45 -27.26 4.98
N ALA A 391 18.61 -26.70 6.18
CA ALA A 391 17.53 -26.67 7.18
C ALA A 391 16.30 -25.93 6.65
N SER A 392 16.49 -24.75 6.05
CA SER A 392 15.40 -23.95 5.47
C SER A 392 14.67 -24.69 4.33
N LEU A 393 15.40 -25.47 3.52
CA LEU A 393 14.87 -26.31 2.44
C LEU A 393 13.97 -27.44 2.96
N LEU A 394 14.43 -28.15 4.00
CA LEU A 394 13.77 -29.35 4.51
C LEU A 394 12.66 -29.03 5.53
N LEU A 395 12.69 -27.86 6.15
CA LEU A 395 11.72 -27.43 7.17
C LEU A 395 10.25 -27.61 6.75
N PRO A 396 9.80 -27.20 5.54
CA PRO A 396 8.40 -27.33 5.16
C PRO A 396 7.92 -28.79 5.03
N ALA A 397 8.82 -29.68 4.63
CA ALA A 397 8.53 -31.12 4.52
C ALA A 397 8.41 -31.76 5.92
N MET A 398 9.23 -31.32 6.87
CA MET A 398 9.22 -31.85 8.23
C MET A 398 8.06 -31.30 9.08
N ILE A 399 7.69 -30.02 8.92
CA ILE A 399 6.58 -29.39 9.66
C ILE A 399 5.20 -29.70 9.08
N LEU A 400 5.11 -30.27 7.88
CA LEU A 400 3.85 -30.66 7.19
C LEU A 400 2.85 -29.50 6.98
N GLY A 401 3.35 -28.25 6.89
CA GLY A 401 2.51 -27.06 6.75
C GLY A 401 1.62 -26.75 7.97
N LEU A 402 1.92 -27.37 9.12
CA LEU A 402 1.16 -27.21 10.36
C LEU A 402 1.30 -25.80 10.97
N ASP A 403 2.35 -25.07 10.63
CA ASP A 403 2.53 -23.67 10.99
C ASP A 403 1.36 -22.79 10.54
N VAL A 404 0.88 -22.98 9.30
CA VAL A 404 -0.29 -22.26 8.78
C VAL A 404 -1.59 -22.87 9.30
N GLY A 405 -1.66 -24.21 9.36
CA GLY A 405 -2.84 -24.94 9.81
C GLY A 405 -3.24 -24.63 11.25
N ILE A 406 -2.27 -24.60 12.17
CA ILE A 406 -2.49 -24.28 13.58
C ILE A 406 -2.94 -22.83 13.73
N ALA A 407 -2.21 -21.87 13.13
CA ALA A 407 -2.53 -20.44 13.25
C ALA A 407 -3.97 -20.14 12.79
N ARG A 408 -4.40 -20.69 11.64
CA ARG A 408 -5.77 -20.54 11.13
C ARG A 408 -6.81 -21.15 12.07
N ASN A 409 -6.65 -22.42 12.44
CA ASN A 409 -7.67 -23.12 13.23
C ASN A 409 -7.81 -22.54 14.65
N VAL A 410 -6.71 -22.09 15.25
CA VAL A 410 -6.73 -21.39 16.55
C VAL A 410 -7.45 -20.05 16.44
N ALA A 411 -7.18 -19.27 15.39
CA ALA A 411 -7.83 -17.98 15.15
C ALA A 411 -9.35 -18.13 14.91
N PHE A 412 -9.74 -19.07 14.05
CA PHE A 412 -11.14 -19.28 13.67
C PHE A 412 -12.02 -19.68 14.86
N ASN A 413 -11.46 -20.41 15.82
CA ASN A 413 -12.19 -20.92 16.98
C ASN A 413 -11.94 -20.10 18.26
N ARG A 414 -11.34 -18.90 18.15
CA ARG A 414 -10.94 -18.12 19.34
C ARG A 414 -12.12 -17.72 20.22
N ASN A 415 -13.21 -17.26 19.60
CA ASN A 415 -14.37 -16.67 20.29
C ASN A 415 -15.53 -17.67 20.48
N LEU A 416 -15.36 -18.93 20.07
CA LEU A 416 -16.41 -19.95 20.19
C LEU A 416 -16.42 -20.57 21.61
N PRO A 417 -17.59 -21.00 22.13
CA PRO A 417 -17.70 -21.63 23.45
C PRO A 417 -16.82 -22.88 23.61
N ASP A 418 -16.74 -23.73 22.58
CA ASP A 418 -15.83 -24.91 22.55
C ASP A 418 -14.41 -24.58 22.08
N GLY A 419 -14.11 -23.30 21.84
CA GLY A 419 -12.83 -22.79 21.38
C GLY A 419 -11.62 -23.32 22.17
N PRO A 420 -11.61 -23.28 23.52
CA PRO A 420 -10.49 -23.78 24.32
C PRO A 420 -10.14 -25.25 24.06
N LYS A 421 -11.13 -26.13 23.90
CA LYS A 421 -10.94 -27.55 23.59
C LYS A 421 -10.33 -27.73 22.19
N ILE A 422 -10.84 -26.99 21.21
CA ILE A 422 -10.36 -27.06 19.82
C ILE A 422 -8.90 -26.56 19.74
N ARG A 423 -8.57 -25.44 20.39
CA ARG A 423 -7.20 -24.90 20.46
C ARG A 423 -6.22 -25.91 21.06
N THR A 424 -6.63 -26.59 22.13
CA THR A 424 -5.83 -27.65 22.77
C THR A 424 -5.58 -28.81 21.81
N ARG A 425 -6.63 -29.28 21.12
CA ARG A 425 -6.51 -30.35 20.11
C ARG A 425 -5.63 -29.95 18.93
N CYS A 426 -5.72 -28.71 18.47
CA CYS A 426 -4.85 -28.16 17.41
C CYS A 426 -3.39 -28.23 17.82
N PHE A 427 -3.04 -27.72 19.00
CA PHE A 427 -1.66 -27.68 19.46
C PHE A 427 -1.09 -29.07 19.70
N LEU A 428 -1.82 -29.93 20.44
CA LEU A 428 -1.37 -31.30 20.71
C LEU A 428 -1.26 -32.13 19.42
N GLY A 429 -2.22 -32.02 18.51
CA GLY A 429 -2.16 -32.69 17.22
C GLY A 429 -0.96 -32.23 16.39
N GLY A 430 -0.64 -30.93 16.40
CA GLY A 430 0.55 -30.39 15.76
C GLY A 430 1.85 -30.89 16.39
N LEU A 431 1.94 -30.85 17.73
CA LEU A 431 3.09 -31.30 18.51
C LEU A 431 3.43 -32.76 18.22
N TRP A 432 2.45 -33.66 18.33
CA TRP A 432 2.65 -35.08 18.04
C TRP A 432 3.05 -35.34 16.59
N SER A 433 2.47 -34.60 15.64
CA SER A 433 2.83 -34.73 14.22
C SER A 433 4.28 -34.33 13.96
N VAL A 434 4.73 -33.21 14.54
CA VAL A 434 6.11 -32.73 14.39
C VAL A 434 7.09 -33.67 15.08
N LEU A 435 6.78 -34.18 16.27
CA LEU A 435 7.64 -35.17 16.95
C LEU A 435 7.79 -36.45 16.11
N LEU A 436 6.69 -36.97 15.56
CA LEU A 436 6.73 -38.14 14.68
C LEU A 436 7.59 -37.88 13.44
N MET A 437 7.40 -36.74 12.77
CA MET A 437 8.21 -36.38 11.60
C MET A 437 9.68 -36.16 11.96
N SER A 438 9.98 -35.59 13.13
CA SER A 438 11.35 -35.44 13.64
C SER A 438 12.04 -36.80 13.79
N SER A 439 11.34 -37.80 14.33
CA SER A 439 11.86 -39.15 14.45
C SER A 439 12.09 -39.79 13.07
N ILE A 440 11.17 -39.63 12.12
CA ILE A 440 11.32 -40.15 10.76
C ILE A 440 12.52 -39.51 10.05
N PHE A 441 12.65 -38.18 10.10
CA PHE A 441 13.80 -37.47 9.53
C PHE A 441 15.11 -37.88 10.22
N GLY A 442 15.10 -38.06 11.54
CA GLY A 442 16.24 -38.56 12.30
C GLY A 442 16.70 -39.94 11.84
N LEU A 443 15.78 -40.88 11.63
CA LEU A 443 16.07 -42.21 11.09
C LEU A 443 16.63 -42.13 9.66
N VAL A 444 16.01 -41.31 8.80
CA VAL A 444 16.48 -41.11 7.42
C VAL A 444 17.89 -40.52 7.41
N PHE A 445 18.16 -39.51 8.24
CA PHE A 445 19.49 -38.94 8.36
C PHE A 445 20.49 -39.96 8.87
N TYR A 446 20.12 -40.80 9.85
CA TYR A 446 20.99 -41.84 10.38
C TYR A 446 21.36 -42.92 9.36
N PHE A 447 20.38 -43.44 8.60
CA PHE A 447 20.63 -44.54 7.65
C PHE A 447 21.23 -44.07 6.32
N PHE A 448 21.03 -42.82 5.91
CA PHE A 448 21.44 -42.32 4.59
C PHE A 448 22.49 -41.19 4.66
N GLN A 449 23.31 -41.14 5.73
CA GLN A 449 24.25 -40.04 5.99
C GLN A 449 25.09 -39.62 4.79
N ASN A 450 25.81 -40.57 4.18
CA ASN A 450 26.73 -40.26 3.08
C ASN A 450 25.99 -39.81 1.81
N LYS A 451 24.85 -40.43 1.48
CA LYS A 451 24.07 -40.09 0.29
C LYS A 451 23.41 -38.72 0.41
N LEU A 452 22.86 -38.42 1.59
CA LEU A 452 22.24 -37.13 1.87
C LEU A 452 23.29 -36.02 1.98
N ALA A 453 24.46 -36.30 2.54
CA ALA A 453 25.56 -35.35 2.58
C ALA A 453 26.08 -35.02 1.18
N PHE A 454 26.26 -36.03 0.33
CA PHE A 454 26.55 -35.81 -1.09
C PHE A 454 25.46 -34.95 -1.75
N PHE A 455 24.18 -35.30 -1.58
CA PHE A 455 23.07 -34.55 -2.18
C PHE A 455 22.96 -33.09 -1.70
N LEU A 456 23.28 -32.79 -0.45
CA LEU A 456 23.13 -31.44 0.10
C LEU A 456 24.39 -30.57 -0.05
N TYR A 457 25.57 -31.18 0.03
CA TYR A 457 26.86 -30.48 0.10
C TYR A 457 27.78 -30.76 -1.09
N GLY A 458 27.39 -31.61 -2.03
CA GLY A 458 28.21 -32.03 -3.17
C GLY A 458 29.28 -33.07 -2.83
N ASN A 459 29.49 -33.38 -1.54
CA ASN A 459 30.54 -34.30 -1.10
C ASN A 459 30.10 -35.06 0.17
N ALA A 460 30.33 -36.37 0.19
CA ALA A 460 30.03 -37.24 1.33
C ALA A 460 30.88 -36.95 2.58
N ALA A 461 32.03 -36.26 2.44
CA ALA A 461 32.88 -35.87 3.57
C ALA A 461 32.15 -35.01 4.62
N TYR A 462 31.09 -34.30 4.20
CA TYR A 462 30.26 -33.46 5.07
C TYR A 462 29.15 -34.24 5.81
N ALA A 463 29.21 -35.57 5.85
CA ALA A 463 28.26 -36.42 6.58
C ALA A 463 28.13 -36.07 8.07
N HIS A 464 29.22 -35.59 8.68
CA HIS A 464 29.25 -35.13 10.07
C HIS A 464 28.29 -33.96 10.34
N LEU A 465 27.87 -33.20 9.32
CA LEU A 465 26.93 -32.08 9.44
C LEU A 465 25.45 -32.52 9.46
N LEU A 466 25.12 -33.78 9.17
CA LEU A 466 23.72 -34.22 9.16
C LEU A 466 23.09 -34.36 10.54
N PHE A 467 23.85 -34.81 11.53
CA PHE A 467 23.34 -34.85 12.91
C PHE A 467 23.02 -33.44 13.43
N PRO A 468 23.94 -32.45 13.34
CA PRO A 468 23.63 -31.05 13.68
C PRO A 468 22.45 -30.48 12.89
N LEU A 469 22.35 -30.79 11.59
CA LEU A 469 21.22 -30.37 10.73
C LEU A 469 19.89 -30.94 11.24
N GLY A 470 19.83 -32.22 11.60
CA GLY A 470 18.63 -32.87 12.12
C GLY A 470 18.17 -32.27 13.44
N LEU A 471 19.11 -32.01 14.35
CA LEU A 471 18.83 -31.38 15.63
C LEU A 471 18.32 -29.94 15.46
N LEU A 472 18.95 -29.16 14.57
CA LEU A 472 18.51 -27.82 14.21
C LEU A 472 17.08 -27.81 13.64
N LEU A 473 16.81 -28.71 12.69
CA LEU A 473 15.49 -28.88 12.08
C LEU A 473 14.40 -29.22 13.11
N ALA A 474 14.67 -30.18 14.01
CA ALA A 474 13.74 -30.56 15.07
C ALA A 474 13.41 -29.39 16.01
N GLY A 475 14.44 -28.67 16.47
CA GLY A 475 14.26 -27.49 17.30
C GLY A 475 13.45 -26.39 16.60
N THR A 476 13.82 -26.01 15.36
CA THR A 476 13.11 -24.97 14.61
C THR A 476 11.66 -25.33 14.31
N CYS A 477 11.36 -26.59 13.95
CA CYS A 477 9.99 -27.04 13.72
C CYS A 477 9.11 -26.87 14.98
N LEU A 478 9.64 -27.25 16.15
CA LEU A 478 8.91 -27.14 17.42
C LEU A 478 8.72 -25.67 17.85
N VAL A 479 9.71 -24.80 17.66
CA VAL A 479 9.55 -23.36 17.89
C VAL A 479 8.47 -22.77 16.97
N ASN A 480 8.47 -23.15 15.68
CA ASN A 480 7.51 -22.63 14.70
C ASN A 480 6.06 -23.01 15.02
N ILE A 481 5.77 -24.24 15.47
CA ILE A 481 4.39 -24.58 15.87
C ILE A 481 3.93 -23.82 17.12
N CYS A 482 4.85 -23.52 18.05
CA CYS A 482 4.55 -22.69 19.23
C CYS A 482 4.27 -21.25 18.81
N TYR A 483 5.10 -20.69 17.93
CA TYR A 483 4.88 -19.38 17.33
C TYR A 483 3.50 -19.31 16.64
N SER A 484 3.17 -20.30 15.80
CA SER A 484 1.89 -20.38 15.10
C SER A 484 0.68 -20.44 16.03
N TYR A 485 0.81 -21.10 17.18
CA TYR A 485 -0.23 -21.12 18.20
C TYR A 485 -0.51 -19.72 18.77
N PHE A 486 0.54 -19.00 19.21
CA PHE A 486 0.42 -17.64 19.72
C PHE A 486 -0.04 -16.64 18.63
N GLN A 487 0.47 -16.80 17.41
CA GLN A 487 0.04 -16.03 16.25
C GLN A 487 -1.47 -16.19 16.02
N GLY A 488 -2.00 -17.41 16.09
CA GLY A 488 -3.43 -17.69 15.96
C GLY A 488 -4.28 -17.04 17.07
N LEU A 489 -3.74 -16.93 18.29
CA LEU A 489 -4.40 -16.20 19.38
C LEU A 489 -4.37 -14.67 19.22
N LEU A 490 -3.50 -14.17 18.32
CA LEU A 490 -3.06 -12.77 18.24
C LEU A 490 -2.31 -12.30 19.49
N ASP A 491 -1.73 -13.22 20.27
CA ASP A 491 -0.82 -12.90 21.37
C ASP A 491 0.59 -12.70 20.85
N MET A 492 0.81 -11.52 20.26
CA MET A 492 2.07 -11.16 19.63
C MET A 492 3.21 -10.97 20.65
N ASN A 493 2.93 -10.91 21.96
CA ASN A 493 3.98 -10.76 22.96
C ASN A 493 4.81 -12.03 23.06
N TRP A 494 4.15 -13.17 23.33
CA TRP A 494 4.82 -14.46 23.39
C TRP A 494 5.35 -14.90 22.02
N ALA A 495 4.59 -14.69 20.94
CA ALA A 495 5.02 -15.03 19.59
C ALA A 495 6.37 -14.35 19.25
N ASN A 496 6.46 -13.03 19.44
CA ASN A 496 7.66 -12.27 19.15
C ASN A 496 8.80 -12.57 20.13
N ALA A 497 8.52 -12.83 21.41
CA ALA A 497 9.56 -13.14 22.41
C ALA A 497 10.33 -14.41 22.05
N PHE A 498 9.62 -15.50 21.71
CA PHE A 498 10.27 -16.75 21.28
C PHE A 498 10.99 -16.59 19.94
N GLN A 499 10.44 -15.78 19.02
CA GLN A 499 11.07 -15.51 17.74
C GLN A 499 12.39 -14.73 17.90
N ILE A 500 12.39 -13.68 18.72
CA ILE A 500 13.58 -12.88 19.08
C ILE A 500 14.65 -13.77 19.73
N PHE A 501 14.23 -14.63 20.65
CA PHE A 501 15.17 -15.54 21.31
C PHE A 501 15.78 -16.53 20.33
N HIS A 502 14.96 -17.25 19.55
CA HIS A 502 15.43 -18.32 18.67
C HIS A 502 16.22 -17.81 17.45
N TYR A 503 15.74 -16.76 16.76
CA TYR A 503 16.39 -16.27 15.53
C TYR A 503 17.41 -15.15 15.78
N GLY A 504 17.32 -14.45 16.92
CA GLY A 504 18.20 -13.34 17.27
C GLY A 504 19.22 -13.69 18.34
N LEU A 505 18.77 -13.85 19.59
CA LEU A 505 19.66 -13.96 20.75
C LEU A 505 20.46 -15.27 20.78
N LEU A 506 19.82 -16.41 20.53
CA LEU A 506 20.45 -17.73 20.61
C LEU A 506 21.65 -17.85 19.64
N PRO A 507 21.52 -17.51 18.34
CA PRO A 507 22.67 -17.54 17.44
C PRO A 507 23.83 -16.64 17.86
N LEU A 508 23.54 -15.44 18.34
CA LEU A 508 24.58 -14.53 18.84
C LEU A 508 25.29 -15.14 20.06
N ALA A 509 24.54 -15.62 21.04
CA ALA A 509 25.09 -16.24 22.25
C ALA A 509 25.98 -17.44 21.92
N VAL A 510 25.53 -18.32 21.02
CA VAL A 510 26.33 -19.49 20.59
C VAL A 510 27.65 -19.06 19.95
N PHE A 511 27.63 -18.08 19.05
CA PHE A 511 28.88 -17.60 18.42
C PHE A 511 29.80 -16.83 19.36
N PHE A 512 29.28 -16.22 20.44
CA PHE A 512 30.12 -15.58 21.46
C PHE A 512 30.78 -16.61 22.37
N ILE A 513 30.03 -17.62 22.79
CA ILE A 513 30.48 -18.64 23.77
C ILE A 513 31.37 -19.69 23.09
N LEU A 514 30.99 -20.17 21.90
CA LEU A 514 31.69 -21.19 21.16
C LEU A 514 32.46 -20.56 19.99
N GLY A 515 33.67 -21.03 19.72
CA GLY A 515 34.45 -20.65 18.55
C GLY A 515 35.38 -21.79 18.14
N GLY A 516 35.50 -22.05 16.83
CA GLY A 516 36.51 -22.94 16.26
C GLY A 516 35.97 -24.03 15.33
N HIS A 517 34.82 -24.64 15.61
CA HIS A 517 34.27 -25.74 14.80
C HIS A 517 32.80 -25.55 14.44
N VAL A 518 32.47 -25.74 13.16
CA VAL A 518 31.11 -25.54 12.61
C VAL A 518 30.11 -26.52 13.22
N GLY A 519 30.51 -27.78 13.39
CA GLY A 519 29.68 -28.83 13.98
C GLY A 519 29.17 -28.46 15.37
N ASP A 520 30.06 -28.03 16.27
CA ASP A 520 29.70 -27.67 17.65
C ASP A 520 28.74 -26.49 17.71
N ILE A 521 28.98 -25.48 16.87
CA ILE A 521 28.09 -24.32 16.75
C ILE A 521 26.69 -24.78 16.30
N LEU A 522 26.60 -25.62 15.27
CA LEU A 522 25.32 -26.10 14.77
C LEU A 522 24.58 -27.00 15.79
N VAL A 523 25.30 -27.85 16.53
CA VAL A 523 24.73 -28.65 17.62
C VAL A 523 24.18 -27.74 18.72
N ALA A 524 24.96 -26.73 19.15
CA ALA A 524 24.53 -25.79 20.17
C ALA A 524 23.32 -24.96 19.72
N LEU A 525 23.25 -24.57 18.45
CA LEU A 525 22.06 -23.93 17.87
C LEU A 525 20.85 -24.87 17.91
N GLY A 526 21.01 -26.14 17.52
CA GLY A 526 19.93 -27.11 17.56
C GLY A 526 19.44 -27.40 18.98
N ALA A 527 20.36 -27.67 19.92
CA ALA A 527 20.05 -27.91 21.32
C ALA A 527 19.40 -26.70 22.00
N GLY A 528 19.91 -25.49 21.72
CA GLY A 528 19.31 -24.25 22.22
C GLY A 528 17.92 -23.99 21.63
N SER A 529 17.69 -24.36 20.38
CA SER A 529 16.38 -24.27 19.73
C SER A 529 15.38 -25.24 20.34
N LEU A 530 15.82 -26.47 20.64
CA LEU A 530 15.01 -27.46 21.35
C LEU A 530 14.67 -26.99 22.77
N THR A 531 15.63 -26.39 23.47
CA THR A 531 15.42 -25.82 24.81
C THR A 531 14.39 -24.68 24.76
N CYS A 532 14.52 -23.76 23.79
CA CYS A 532 13.53 -22.71 23.55
C CYS A 532 12.13 -23.29 23.31
N ALA A 533 12.03 -24.34 22.48
CA ALA A 533 10.78 -25.03 22.22
C ALA A 533 10.18 -25.67 23.48
N ILE A 534 10.97 -26.33 24.32
CA ILE A 534 10.51 -26.94 25.58
C ILE A 534 9.90 -25.87 26.50
N VAL A 535 10.57 -24.72 26.64
CA VAL A 535 10.04 -23.58 27.42
C VAL A 535 8.73 -23.06 26.82
N ALA A 536 8.68 -22.87 25.50
CA ALA A 536 7.48 -22.39 24.82
C ALA A 536 6.29 -23.36 24.97
N VAL A 537 6.53 -24.65 24.82
CA VAL A 537 5.56 -25.72 25.06
C VAL A 537 5.06 -25.66 26.52
N GLY A 538 5.96 -25.50 27.49
CA GLY A 538 5.59 -25.34 28.91
C GLY A 538 4.68 -24.13 29.17
N VAL A 539 4.97 -22.97 28.56
CA VAL A 539 4.11 -21.78 28.63
C VAL A 539 2.74 -22.06 28.03
N ILE A 540 2.67 -22.76 26.89
CA ILE A 540 1.40 -23.12 26.25
C ILE A 540 0.61 -24.09 27.14
N PHE A 541 1.25 -25.11 27.73
CA PHE A 541 0.61 -26.08 28.63
C PHE A 541 -0.08 -25.44 29.84
N ASN A 542 0.46 -24.31 30.34
CA ASN A 542 -0.19 -23.54 31.39
C ASN A 542 -1.46 -22.81 30.92
N GLN A 543 -1.63 -22.59 29.61
CA GLN A 543 -2.78 -21.91 29.00
C GLN A 543 -3.81 -22.89 28.39
N ILE A 544 -3.40 -24.09 27.96
CA ILE A 544 -4.29 -25.09 27.34
C ILE A 544 -4.97 -25.98 28.38
N ARG A 545 -6.04 -25.47 29.00
CA ARG A 545 -6.95 -26.28 29.83
C ARG A 545 -8.39 -26.19 29.29
N PRO A 546 -9.15 -27.31 29.29
CA PRO A 546 -8.77 -28.66 29.70
C PRO A 546 -7.96 -29.41 28.64
N LEU A 547 -7.05 -30.29 29.09
CA LEU A 547 -6.36 -31.26 28.22
C LEU A 547 -7.38 -32.27 27.69
N THR A 548 -7.45 -32.43 26.37
CA THR A 548 -8.40 -33.33 25.72
C THR A 548 -7.68 -34.23 24.73
N ALA A 549 -8.17 -35.47 24.57
CA ALA A 549 -7.67 -36.38 23.56
C ALA A 549 -7.84 -35.76 22.16
N VAL A 550 -6.88 -36.06 21.27
CA VAL A 550 -6.91 -35.66 19.86
C VAL A 550 -7.51 -36.83 19.06
N PRO A 551 -8.78 -36.76 18.65
CA PRO A 551 -9.37 -37.84 17.86
C PRO A 551 -8.75 -37.90 16.47
N ALA A 552 -8.63 -39.10 15.90
CA ALA A 552 -8.01 -39.30 14.58
C ALA A 552 -8.72 -38.52 13.47
N SER A 553 -10.05 -38.35 13.57
CA SER A 553 -10.86 -37.54 12.66
C SER A 553 -10.45 -36.06 12.66
N PHE A 554 -10.10 -35.52 13.82
CA PHE A 554 -9.62 -34.14 13.94
C PHE A 554 -8.21 -34.00 13.36
N LEU A 555 -7.31 -34.93 13.66
CA LEU A 555 -5.96 -34.93 13.09
C LEU A 555 -6.01 -35.02 11.55
N ARG A 556 -6.88 -35.88 11.01
CA ARG A 556 -7.13 -35.99 9.57
C ARG A 556 -7.65 -34.69 8.97
N ARG A 557 -8.53 -33.96 9.66
CA ARG A 557 -9.01 -32.65 9.22
C ARG A 557 -7.90 -31.59 9.24
N LEU A 558 -7.09 -31.55 10.31
CA LEU A 558 -5.96 -30.60 10.45
C LEU A 558 -4.90 -30.84 9.36
N LEU A 559 -4.50 -32.10 9.15
CA LEU A 559 -3.54 -32.47 8.11
C LEU A 559 -4.12 -32.35 6.71
N GLY A 560 -5.41 -32.65 6.51
CA GLY A 560 -6.10 -32.45 5.23
C GLY A 560 -6.10 -30.99 4.78
N TYR A 561 -6.08 -30.04 5.73
CA TYR A 561 -5.86 -28.63 5.43
C TYR A 561 -4.39 -28.28 5.20
N SER A 562 -3.47 -28.86 5.97
CA SER A 562 -2.06 -28.43 6.02
C SER A 562 -1.20 -29.05 4.90
N LEU A 563 -1.36 -30.36 4.64
CA LEU A 563 -0.57 -31.12 3.66
C LEU A 563 -0.65 -30.58 2.23
N PRO A 564 -1.82 -30.17 1.69
CA PRO A 564 -1.89 -29.63 0.33
C PRO A 564 -1.06 -28.38 0.10
N ARG A 565 -0.63 -27.69 1.17
CA ARG A 565 0.21 -26.48 1.11
C ARG A 565 1.71 -26.79 1.12
N VAL A 566 2.10 -28.00 1.53
CA VAL A 566 3.51 -28.43 1.61
C VAL A 566 4.24 -28.28 0.28
N PRO A 567 3.70 -28.69 -0.89
CA PRO A 567 4.40 -28.51 -2.16
C PRO A 567 4.72 -27.04 -2.48
N GLY A 568 3.83 -26.11 -2.13
CA GLY A 568 4.07 -24.69 -2.35
C GLY A 568 5.08 -24.10 -1.37
N THR A 569 4.99 -24.43 -0.08
CA THR A 569 5.99 -23.97 0.91
C THR A 569 7.36 -24.57 0.65
N PHE A 570 7.43 -25.88 0.42
CA PHE A 570 8.65 -26.58 0.03
C PHE A 570 9.22 -26.01 -1.25
N GLY A 571 8.40 -25.84 -2.29
CA GLY A 571 8.89 -25.36 -3.57
C GLY A 571 9.43 -23.92 -3.52
N SER A 572 8.89 -23.06 -2.65
CA SER A 572 9.45 -21.72 -2.41
C SER A 572 10.85 -21.79 -1.82
N MET A 573 11.03 -22.67 -0.83
CA MET A 573 12.33 -22.89 -0.19
C MET A 573 13.29 -23.62 -1.12
N ALA A 574 12.80 -24.51 -1.99
CA ALA A 574 13.57 -25.14 -3.03
C ALA A 574 14.10 -24.12 -4.03
N LEU A 575 13.25 -23.21 -4.51
CA LEU A 575 13.66 -22.16 -5.45
C LEU A 575 14.78 -21.29 -4.88
N LEU A 576 14.71 -20.95 -3.58
CA LEU A 576 15.75 -20.14 -2.94
C LEU A 576 17.02 -20.93 -2.56
N ASN A 577 16.94 -22.22 -2.26
CA ASN A 577 18.06 -22.95 -1.64
C ASN A 577 18.72 -23.99 -2.56
N LEU A 578 18.00 -24.53 -3.55
CA LEU A 578 18.60 -25.43 -4.55
C LEU A 578 19.73 -24.79 -5.38
N PRO A 579 19.70 -23.48 -5.72
CA PRO A 579 20.83 -22.84 -6.39
C PRO A 579 22.15 -23.05 -5.65
N ALA A 580 22.16 -22.94 -4.31
CA ALA A 580 23.36 -23.17 -3.51
C ALA A 580 23.77 -24.65 -3.54
N VAL A 581 22.82 -25.58 -3.48
CA VAL A 581 23.10 -27.02 -3.60
C VAL A 581 23.71 -27.35 -4.97
N PHE A 582 23.15 -26.81 -6.06
CA PHE A 582 23.69 -27.00 -7.41
C PHE A 582 25.08 -26.41 -7.55
N MET A 583 25.34 -25.23 -6.98
CA MET A 583 26.67 -24.63 -6.93
C MET A 583 27.68 -25.50 -6.17
N ALA A 584 27.25 -26.17 -5.09
CA ALA A 584 28.12 -27.06 -4.32
C ALA A 584 28.61 -28.25 -5.16
N HIS A 585 27.76 -28.75 -6.06
CA HIS A 585 28.10 -29.85 -6.97
C HIS A 585 28.90 -29.38 -8.19
N ALA A 586 28.59 -28.20 -8.71
CA ALA A 586 29.11 -27.77 -10.01
C ALA A 586 30.43 -26.99 -9.91
N VAL A 587 30.65 -26.25 -8.82
CA VAL A 587 31.85 -25.42 -8.60
C VAL A 587 32.55 -25.79 -7.30
N GLY A 588 31.79 -25.92 -6.21
CA GLY A 588 32.32 -26.31 -4.91
C GLY A 588 31.64 -25.60 -3.74
N LEU A 589 32.00 -26.03 -2.53
CA LEU A 589 31.32 -25.60 -1.30
C LEU A 589 31.45 -24.09 -1.02
N ARG A 590 32.61 -23.49 -1.30
CA ARG A 590 32.87 -22.06 -1.02
C ARG A 590 31.89 -21.16 -1.77
N GLU A 591 31.76 -21.35 -3.08
CA GLU A 591 30.84 -20.57 -3.91
C GLU A 591 29.37 -20.87 -3.57
N ALA A 592 29.06 -22.11 -3.19
CA ALA A 592 27.74 -22.45 -2.65
C ALA A 592 27.40 -21.65 -1.39
N GLY A 593 28.39 -21.40 -0.52
CA GLY A 593 28.25 -20.54 0.66
C GLY A 593 27.86 -19.10 0.31
N TYR A 594 28.44 -18.53 -0.76
CA TYR A 594 28.10 -17.17 -1.22
C TYR A 594 26.70 -17.09 -1.82
N VAL A 595 26.30 -18.09 -2.62
CA VAL A 595 24.92 -18.17 -3.14
C VAL A 595 23.93 -18.38 -2.01
N ALA A 596 24.24 -19.22 -1.02
CA ALA A 596 23.42 -19.41 0.18
C ALA A 596 23.25 -18.10 0.98
N LEU A 597 24.29 -17.27 1.06
CA LEU A 597 24.21 -15.93 1.63
C LEU A 597 23.30 -15.01 0.81
N GLY A 598 23.37 -15.04 -0.52
CA GLY A 598 22.47 -14.27 -1.38
C GLY A 598 21.00 -14.66 -1.18
N SER A 599 20.71 -15.94 -0.96
CA SER A 599 19.36 -16.39 -0.59
C SER A 599 18.93 -15.85 0.78
N ALA A 600 19.87 -15.65 1.71
CA ALA A 600 19.62 -14.96 2.97
C ALA A 600 19.30 -13.47 2.74
N LEU A 601 20.05 -12.77 1.88
CA LEU A 601 19.76 -11.37 1.52
C LEU A 601 18.38 -11.21 0.88
N LEU A 602 17.99 -12.09 -0.05
CA LEU A 602 16.64 -12.09 -0.63
C LEU A 602 15.56 -12.25 0.45
N THR A 603 15.77 -13.16 1.40
CA THR A 603 14.85 -13.37 2.52
C THR A 603 14.78 -12.13 3.41
N MET A 604 15.93 -11.55 3.77
CA MET A 604 16.02 -10.33 4.59
C MET A 604 15.34 -9.13 3.91
N ALA A 605 15.50 -8.96 2.60
CA ALA A 605 14.82 -7.91 1.84
C ALA A 605 13.29 -8.02 1.93
N SER A 606 12.75 -9.23 2.06
CA SER A 606 11.31 -9.47 2.25
C SER A 606 10.82 -9.43 3.70
N SER A 607 11.72 -9.38 4.69
CA SER A 607 11.36 -9.41 6.13
C SER A 607 10.51 -8.22 6.56
N ALA A 608 10.71 -7.04 5.95
CA ALA A 608 9.92 -5.84 6.20
C ALA A 608 8.42 -6.01 5.89
N ILE A 609 8.06 -7.01 5.07
CA ILE A 609 6.69 -7.35 4.67
C ILE A 609 6.09 -8.38 5.63
N TYR A 610 6.91 -9.04 6.45
CA TYR A 610 6.44 -10.09 7.35
C TYR A 610 5.38 -9.62 8.36
N PRO A 611 5.52 -8.47 9.04
CA PRO A 611 4.48 -7.99 9.98
C PRO A 611 3.13 -7.73 9.28
N LEU A 612 3.19 -7.26 8.03
CA LEU A 612 2.01 -7.12 7.18
C LEU A 612 1.39 -8.50 6.94
N ARG A 613 2.17 -9.50 6.51
CA ARG A 613 1.68 -10.87 6.20
C ARG A 613 1.13 -11.61 7.42
N ALA A 614 1.82 -11.53 8.55
CA ALA A 614 1.50 -12.24 9.78
C ALA A 614 0.11 -11.85 10.34
N ILE A 615 -0.34 -10.62 10.05
CA ILE A 615 -1.60 -10.06 10.55
C ILE A 615 -2.64 -9.90 9.43
N LEU A 616 -2.21 -9.65 8.19
CA LEU A 616 -3.11 -9.59 7.02
C LEU A 616 -3.77 -10.93 6.77
N LEU A 617 -3.08 -12.06 6.97
CA LEU A 617 -3.68 -13.38 6.71
C LEU A 617 -4.89 -13.66 7.62
N PRO A 618 -4.80 -13.55 8.96
CA PRO A 618 -5.96 -13.73 9.84
C PRO A 618 -7.09 -12.72 9.58
N ARG A 619 -6.76 -11.44 9.30
CA ARG A 619 -7.77 -10.41 9.01
C ARG A 619 -8.45 -10.60 7.66
N ALA A 620 -7.68 -10.90 6.62
CA ALA A 620 -8.21 -11.20 5.29
C ALA A 620 -9.15 -12.40 5.36
N SER A 621 -8.76 -13.48 6.04
CA SER A 621 -9.64 -14.65 6.23
C SER A 621 -10.93 -14.32 6.98
N SER A 622 -10.90 -13.42 7.96
CA SER A 622 -12.12 -12.94 8.65
C SER A 622 -13.01 -12.10 7.72
N MET A 623 -12.43 -11.11 7.03
CA MET A 623 -13.19 -10.21 6.14
C MET A 623 -13.79 -10.94 4.93
N ILE A 624 -13.13 -12.02 4.46
CA ILE A 624 -13.66 -12.90 3.42
C ILE A 624 -14.89 -13.65 3.94
N ALA A 625 -14.88 -14.11 5.19
CA ALA A 625 -16.03 -14.77 5.81
C ALA A 625 -17.23 -13.80 6.00
N ASP A 626 -16.95 -12.51 6.19
CA ASP A 626 -17.95 -11.46 6.37
C ASP A 626 -18.47 -10.85 5.03
N GLY A 627 -17.97 -11.31 3.87
CA GLY A 627 -18.42 -10.86 2.56
C GLY A 627 -17.86 -9.52 2.05
N GLU A 628 -16.88 -8.92 2.74
CA GLU A 628 -16.29 -7.60 2.40
C GLU A 628 -15.12 -7.67 1.39
N LEU A 629 -15.19 -8.59 0.42
CA LEU A 629 -14.11 -8.89 -0.54
C LEU A 629 -13.65 -7.69 -1.39
N GLU A 630 -14.59 -6.80 -1.77
CA GLU A 630 -14.33 -5.64 -2.64
C GLU A 630 -13.44 -4.60 -1.93
N HIS A 631 -13.66 -4.38 -0.62
CA HIS A 631 -12.89 -3.42 0.17
C HIS A 631 -11.45 -3.92 0.44
N LEU A 632 -11.28 -5.23 0.63
CA LEU A 632 -9.98 -5.86 0.85
C LEU A 632 -9.10 -5.80 -0.40
N SER A 633 -9.65 -6.14 -1.58
CA SER A 633 -8.90 -6.17 -2.85
C SER A 633 -8.38 -4.78 -3.28
N LEU A 634 -9.16 -3.72 -3.06
CA LEU A 634 -8.75 -2.33 -3.32
C LEU A 634 -7.64 -1.86 -2.38
N HIS A 635 -7.68 -2.28 -1.10
CA HIS A 635 -6.62 -1.96 -0.15
C HIS A 635 -5.32 -2.66 -0.52
N ILE A 636 -5.39 -3.94 -0.93
CA ILE A 636 -4.25 -4.75 -1.37
C ILE A 636 -3.54 -4.12 -2.57
N LEU A 637 -4.28 -3.79 -3.63
CA LEU A 637 -3.69 -3.15 -4.81
C LEU A 637 -3.09 -1.79 -4.48
N ARG A 638 -3.62 -1.08 -3.46
CA ARG A 638 -3.06 0.19 -2.99
C ARG A 638 -1.68 -0.03 -2.35
N VAL A 639 -1.51 -1.05 -1.52
CA VAL A 639 -0.19 -1.36 -0.92
C VAL A 639 0.80 -1.85 -1.97
N ALA A 640 0.38 -2.71 -2.90
CA ALA A 640 1.24 -3.22 -3.98
C ALA A 640 1.86 -2.10 -4.84
N ARG A 641 1.12 -1.01 -5.08
CA ARG A 641 1.61 0.17 -5.82
C ARG A 641 2.76 0.91 -5.15
N PHE A 642 2.89 0.79 -3.84
CA PHE A 642 4.00 1.38 -3.08
C PHE A 642 5.14 0.39 -2.90
N LEU A 643 4.81 -0.88 -2.75
CA LEU A 643 5.79 -1.94 -2.53
C LEU A 643 6.70 -2.14 -3.75
N ILE A 644 6.17 -2.09 -4.98
CA ILE A 644 6.96 -2.32 -6.19
C ILE A 644 8.05 -1.23 -6.36
N PRO A 645 7.74 0.09 -6.35
CA PRO A 645 8.79 1.11 -6.42
C PRO A 645 9.77 1.04 -5.26
N LEU A 646 9.31 0.75 -4.04
CA LEU A 646 10.18 0.59 -2.88
C LEU A 646 11.18 -0.55 -3.08
N ALA A 647 10.74 -1.69 -3.63
CA ALA A 647 11.60 -2.82 -3.92
C ALA A 647 12.62 -2.51 -5.02
N LEU A 648 12.24 -1.73 -6.05
CA LEU A 648 13.16 -1.24 -7.08
C LEU A 648 14.21 -0.29 -6.49
N ILE A 649 13.80 0.65 -5.63
CA ILE A 649 14.73 1.55 -4.93
C ILE A 649 15.70 0.73 -4.05
N LEU A 650 15.20 -0.24 -3.30
CA LEU A 650 16.04 -1.13 -2.49
C LEU A 650 17.05 -1.89 -3.35
N THR A 651 16.64 -2.35 -4.54
CA THR A 651 17.53 -3.03 -5.48
C THR A 651 18.64 -2.10 -5.97
N VAL A 652 18.31 -0.86 -6.34
CA VAL A 652 19.31 0.14 -6.74
C VAL A 652 20.28 0.46 -5.59
N ILE A 653 19.77 0.58 -4.36
CA ILE A 653 20.60 0.78 -3.16
C ILE A 653 21.54 -0.41 -2.98
N LEU A 654 21.04 -1.64 -3.03
CA LEU A 654 21.89 -2.83 -2.92
C LEU A 654 22.94 -2.88 -4.04
N GLU A 655 22.59 -2.55 -5.28
CA GLU A 655 23.53 -2.53 -6.40
C GLU A 655 24.63 -1.47 -6.26
N ILE A 656 24.32 -0.30 -5.73
CA ILE A 656 25.30 0.77 -5.51
C ILE A 656 26.20 0.47 -4.31
N PHE A 657 25.62 -0.10 -3.25
CA PHE A 657 26.27 -0.31 -1.96
C PHE A 657 26.65 -1.77 -1.70
N MET A 658 26.74 -2.62 -2.72
CA MET A 658 27.00 -4.05 -2.50
C MET A 658 28.37 -4.28 -1.84
N ASP A 659 29.42 -3.60 -2.31
CA ASP A 659 30.76 -3.69 -1.71
C ASP A 659 30.78 -3.37 -0.20
N PRO A 660 30.28 -2.20 0.26
CA PRO A 660 30.21 -1.92 1.70
C PRO A 660 29.25 -2.85 2.45
N VAL A 661 28.17 -3.34 1.83
CA VAL A 661 27.27 -4.32 2.44
C VAL A 661 27.97 -5.66 2.66
N VAL A 662 28.71 -6.17 1.67
CA VAL A 662 29.49 -7.40 1.79
C VAL A 662 30.62 -7.21 2.80
N ASN A 663 31.33 -6.09 2.76
CA ASN A 663 32.36 -5.81 3.75
C ASN A 663 31.75 -5.69 5.16
N LEU A 664 30.55 -5.14 5.32
CA LEU A 664 29.85 -5.13 6.60
C LEU A 664 29.49 -6.55 7.07
N ILE A 665 28.94 -7.39 6.18
CA ILE A 665 28.44 -8.73 6.53
C ILE A 665 29.57 -9.75 6.71
N LEU A 666 30.57 -9.76 5.83
CA LEU A 666 31.63 -10.79 5.78
C LEU A 666 33.02 -10.27 6.17
N GLY A 667 33.26 -8.96 6.08
CA GLY A 667 34.60 -8.37 6.19
C GLY A 667 35.31 -8.27 4.83
N GLY A 668 36.54 -7.75 4.83
CA GLY A 668 37.30 -7.44 3.61
C GLY A 668 37.89 -8.66 2.86
N SER A 669 37.69 -9.87 3.36
CA SER A 669 38.31 -11.11 2.84
C SER A 669 37.47 -11.87 1.81
N PHE A 670 36.34 -11.32 1.36
CA PHE A 670 35.36 -12.01 0.49
C PHE A 670 34.99 -11.21 -0.78
N PRO A 671 35.96 -10.84 -1.63
CA PRO A 671 35.69 -10.05 -2.83
C PRO A 671 34.84 -10.82 -3.87
N ASP A 672 35.03 -12.13 -3.98
CA ASP A 672 34.36 -12.97 -4.99
C ASP A 672 32.85 -13.07 -4.77
N ALA A 673 32.40 -12.93 -3.51
CA ALA A 673 30.99 -12.94 -3.15
C ALA A 673 30.23 -11.73 -3.75
N VAL A 674 30.88 -10.57 -3.90
CA VAL A 674 30.23 -9.34 -4.37
C VAL A 674 29.55 -9.54 -5.71
N ARG A 675 30.25 -10.15 -6.68
CA ARG A 675 29.73 -10.35 -8.04
C ARG A 675 28.45 -11.21 -8.05
N LEU A 676 28.45 -12.30 -7.29
CA LEU A 676 27.29 -13.21 -7.21
C LEU A 676 26.10 -12.54 -6.52
N LEU A 677 26.36 -11.80 -5.44
CA LEU A 677 25.33 -11.13 -4.66
C LEU A 677 24.66 -9.97 -5.40
N ARG A 678 25.39 -9.23 -6.24
CA ARG A 678 24.80 -8.21 -7.15
C ARG A 678 23.77 -8.83 -8.09
N ILE A 679 24.15 -9.91 -8.77
CA ILE A 679 23.23 -10.59 -9.70
C ILE A 679 22.00 -11.09 -8.94
N MET A 680 22.16 -11.69 -7.75
CA MET A 680 21.02 -12.12 -6.93
C MET A 680 20.14 -10.97 -6.44
N ALA A 681 20.72 -9.79 -6.14
CA ALA A 681 19.98 -8.61 -5.70
C ALA A 681 18.99 -8.12 -6.76
N LEU A 682 19.24 -8.35 -8.06
CA LEU A 682 18.28 -8.08 -9.13
C LEU A 682 16.97 -8.88 -8.96
N GLY A 683 16.97 -10.01 -8.25
CA GLY A 683 15.77 -10.79 -7.93
C GLY A 683 14.89 -10.21 -6.81
N VAL A 684 15.37 -9.21 -6.06
CA VAL A 684 14.66 -8.61 -4.91
C VAL A 684 13.25 -8.10 -5.26
N PRO A 685 13.02 -7.36 -6.37
CA PRO A 685 11.69 -6.85 -6.69
C PRO A 685 10.66 -7.95 -6.88
N ALA A 686 11.02 -8.97 -7.66
CA ALA A 686 10.12 -10.07 -7.96
C ALA A 686 9.82 -10.91 -6.72
N TRP A 687 10.84 -11.18 -5.89
CA TRP A 687 10.67 -11.90 -4.64
C TRP A 687 9.76 -11.17 -3.64
N ILE A 688 9.97 -9.87 -3.46
CA ILE A 688 9.14 -9.02 -2.59
C ILE A 688 7.67 -9.03 -3.03
N VAL A 689 7.43 -8.87 -4.34
CA VAL A 689 6.07 -8.88 -4.90
C VAL A 689 5.40 -10.23 -4.66
N HIS A 690 6.08 -11.33 -4.97
CA HIS A 690 5.55 -12.67 -4.73
C HIS A 690 5.23 -12.89 -3.24
N MET A 691 6.16 -12.55 -2.34
CA MET A 691 5.96 -12.72 -0.89
C MET A 691 4.76 -11.94 -0.35
N TYR A 692 4.53 -10.71 -0.83
CA TYR A 692 3.38 -9.91 -0.44
C TYR A 692 2.05 -10.51 -0.94
N LEU A 693 1.99 -10.88 -2.22
CA LEU A 693 0.76 -11.37 -2.85
C LEU A 693 0.41 -12.80 -2.42
N ARG A 694 1.41 -13.63 -2.10
CA ARG A 694 1.23 -15.04 -1.75
C ARG A 694 0.19 -15.26 -0.66
N SER A 695 0.32 -14.57 0.49
CA SER A 695 -0.60 -14.73 1.62
C SER A 695 -2.05 -14.35 1.28
N LEU A 696 -2.24 -13.50 0.27
CA LEU A 696 -3.55 -13.01 -0.14
C LEU A 696 -4.21 -13.97 -1.12
N ILE A 697 -3.44 -14.47 -2.09
CA ILE A 697 -3.87 -15.53 -3.01
C ILE A 697 -4.25 -16.79 -2.22
N ASP A 698 -3.44 -17.16 -1.22
CA ASP A 698 -3.70 -18.32 -0.34
C ASP A 698 -4.93 -18.11 0.57
N ALA A 699 -5.32 -16.86 0.83
CA ALA A 699 -6.51 -16.54 1.61
C ALA A 699 -7.80 -16.59 0.76
N TYR A 700 -7.71 -16.21 -0.52
CA TYR A 700 -8.86 -16.16 -1.43
C TYR A 700 -9.23 -17.53 -2.01
N HIS A 701 -8.23 -18.33 -2.40
CA HIS A 701 -8.48 -19.63 -3.02
C HIS A 701 -8.40 -20.77 -1.99
N ASP A 702 -9.43 -21.62 -1.98
CA ASP A 702 -9.37 -22.89 -1.24
C ASP A 702 -8.38 -23.88 -1.87
N GLN A 703 -8.11 -23.76 -3.18
CA GLN A 703 -7.09 -24.51 -3.91
C GLN A 703 -5.71 -23.86 -3.78
N ALA A 704 -4.64 -24.66 -3.69
CA ALA A 704 -3.26 -24.19 -3.57
C ALA A 704 -2.69 -23.67 -4.91
N ILE A 705 -3.24 -22.59 -5.46
CA ILE A 705 -2.81 -22.01 -6.76
C ILE A 705 -1.33 -21.61 -6.72
N ASN A 706 -0.87 -21.01 -5.62
CA ASN A 706 0.54 -20.67 -5.46
C ASN A 706 1.46 -21.89 -5.54
N ALA A 707 1.02 -23.06 -5.06
CA ALA A 707 1.80 -24.28 -5.19
C ALA A 707 1.99 -24.68 -6.66
N ARG A 708 0.97 -24.50 -7.51
CA ARG A 708 1.09 -24.74 -8.96
C ARG A 708 2.07 -23.77 -9.61
N HIS A 709 1.98 -22.47 -9.32
CA HIS A 709 2.92 -21.47 -9.84
C HIS A 709 4.36 -21.81 -9.48
N ILE A 710 4.60 -22.20 -8.23
CA ILE A 710 5.93 -22.55 -7.73
C ILE A 710 6.46 -23.81 -8.41
N LEU A 711 5.63 -24.83 -8.62
CA LEU A 711 6.05 -26.04 -9.34
C LEU A 711 6.41 -25.73 -10.80
N ILE A 712 5.62 -24.90 -11.48
CA ILE A 712 5.94 -24.43 -12.85
C ILE A 712 7.29 -23.72 -12.86
N VAL A 713 7.50 -22.79 -11.92
CA VAL A 713 8.74 -22.01 -11.84
C VAL A 713 9.95 -22.88 -11.50
N LEU A 714 9.80 -23.89 -10.65
CA LEU A 714 10.87 -24.86 -10.36
C LEU A 714 11.24 -25.68 -11.59
N SER A 715 10.25 -26.12 -12.38
CA SER A 715 10.53 -26.80 -13.65
C SER A 715 11.30 -25.89 -14.60
N VAL A 716 10.90 -24.62 -14.71
CA VAL A 716 11.61 -23.62 -15.53
C VAL A 716 13.03 -23.37 -15.01
N PHE A 717 13.22 -23.26 -13.69
CA PHE A 717 14.53 -23.11 -13.06
C PHE A 717 15.45 -24.28 -13.40
N SER A 718 14.96 -25.52 -13.29
CA SER A 718 15.73 -26.72 -13.63
C SER A 718 16.11 -26.76 -15.12
N ILE A 719 15.19 -26.36 -16.02
CA ILE A 719 15.45 -26.25 -17.46
C ILE A 719 16.55 -25.21 -17.74
N PHE A 720 16.45 -24.01 -17.14
CA PHE A 720 17.47 -22.97 -17.30
C PHE A 720 18.82 -23.37 -16.73
N CYS A 721 18.87 -24.05 -15.57
CA CYS A 721 20.11 -24.56 -15.03
C CYS A 721 20.75 -25.57 -15.98
N THR A 722 19.97 -26.50 -16.53
CA THR A 722 20.47 -27.50 -17.50
C THR A 722 20.97 -26.83 -18.78
N GLY A 723 20.20 -25.90 -19.32
CA GLY A 723 20.54 -25.17 -20.54
C GLY A 723 21.82 -24.35 -20.39
N ILE A 724 21.96 -23.55 -19.34
CA ILE A 724 23.10 -22.63 -19.21
C ILE A 724 24.40 -23.37 -18.85
N VAL A 725 24.32 -24.45 -18.07
CA VAL A 725 25.48 -25.32 -17.77
C VAL A 725 26.08 -25.93 -19.05
N LEU A 726 25.28 -26.15 -20.10
CA LEU A 726 25.75 -26.68 -21.38
C LEU A 726 26.46 -25.63 -22.27
N PHE A 727 26.28 -24.32 -22.03
CA PHE A 727 26.75 -23.27 -22.93
C PHE A 727 27.80 -22.31 -22.35
N ASP A 728 27.80 -21.99 -21.04
CA ASP A 728 28.64 -20.86 -20.53
C ASP A 728 29.13 -21.01 -19.07
N GLY A 729 29.50 -22.24 -18.67
CA GLY A 729 30.09 -22.55 -17.36
C GLY A 729 29.10 -22.47 -16.19
N PRO A 730 29.28 -23.28 -15.12
CA PRO A 730 28.23 -23.52 -14.14
C PRO A 730 27.95 -22.36 -13.16
N GLY A 731 28.95 -21.50 -12.87
CA GLY A 731 28.87 -20.57 -11.74
C GLY A 731 27.81 -19.47 -11.88
N LEU A 732 27.90 -18.64 -12.92
CA LEU A 732 26.98 -17.53 -13.12
C LEU A 732 25.63 -17.98 -13.66
N GLY A 733 25.60 -19.08 -14.42
CA GLY A 733 24.39 -19.58 -15.06
C GLY A 733 23.29 -19.98 -14.08
N ILE A 734 23.65 -20.64 -12.98
CA ILE A 734 22.71 -21.06 -11.94
C ILE A 734 22.04 -19.83 -11.29
N ILE A 735 22.80 -18.75 -11.08
CA ILE A 735 22.30 -17.52 -10.46
C ILE A 735 21.38 -16.75 -11.42
N ILE A 736 21.76 -16.66 -12.70
CA ILE A 736 20.91 -16.03 -13.72
C ILE A 736 19.59 -16.80 -13.87
N ALA A 737 19.65 -18.13 -13.89
CA ALA A 737 18.47 -18.99 -13.90
C ALA A 737 17.55 -18.71 -12.70
N LEU A 738 18.11 -18.56 -11.49
CA LEU A 738 17.34 -18.20 -10.30
C LEU A 738 16.62 -16.85 -10.48
N VAL A 739 17.34 -15.81 -10.90
CA VAL A 739 16.77 -14.46 -11.05
C VAL A 739 15.62 -14.48 -12.06
N LEU A 740 15.82 -15.11 -13.23
CA LEU A 740 14.76 -15.23 -14.24
C LEU A 740 13.53 -15.97 -13.69
N SER A 741 13.75 -17.08 -12.98
CA SER A 741 12.67 -17.84 -12.34
C SER A 741 11.92 -17.02 -11.28
N LEU A 742 12.62 -16.18 -10.49
CA LEU A 742 11.97 -15.27 -9.55
C LEU A 742 11.06 -14.26 -10.25
N TYR A 743 11.50 -13.68 -11.38
CA TYR A 743 10.68 -12.79 -12.18
C TYR A 743 9.42 -13.47 -12.73
N ILE A 744 9.54 -14.71 -13.21
CA ILE A 744 8.38 -15.50 -13.66
C ILE A 744 7.42 -15.75 -12.49
N LEU A 745 7.92 -16.06 -11.30
CA LEU A 745 7.09 -16.25 -10.12
C LEU A 745 6.36 -14.97 -9.69
N GLY A 746 7.07 -13.84 -9.71
CA GLY A 746 6.51 -12.52 -9.39
C GLY A 746 5.40 -12.11 -10.37
N THR A 747 5.60 -12.34 -11.67
CA THR A 747 4.61 -12.01 -12.71
C THR A 747 3.36 -12.89 -12.62
N LEU A 748 3.51 -14.21 -12.42
CA LEU A 748 2.39 -15.12 -12.20
C LEU A 748 1.55 -14.71 -10.98
N SER A 749 2.22 -14.34 -9.89
CA SER A 749 1.54 -13.88 -8.66
C SER A 749 0.77 -12.58 -8.88
N PHE A 750 1.37 -11.64 -9.62
CA PHE A 750 0.71 -10.37 -9.96
C PHE A 750 -0.49 -10.57 -10.88
N TRP A 751 -0.36 -11.45 -11.87
CA TRP A 751 -1.43 -11.76 -12.83
C TRP A 751 -2.64 -12.38 -12.12
N GLU A 752 -2.42 -13.34 -11.22
CA GLU A 752 -3.51 -13.97 -10.46
C GLU A 752 -4.23 -12.95 -9.57
N MET A 753 -3.49 -12.07 -8.91
CA MET A 753 -4.09 -10.99 -8.11
C MET A 753 -4.95 -10.05 -8.99
N LYS A 754 -4.48 -9.70 -10.19
CA LYS A 754 -5.25 -8.89 -11.14
C LYS A 754 -6.55 -9.60 -11.54
N ARG A 755 -6.51 -10.92 -11.74
CA ARG A 755 -7.67 -11.74 -12.06
C ARG A 755 -8.68 -11.76 -10.91
N ILE A 756 -8.24 -11.98 -9.67
CA ILE A 756 -9.10 -11.92 -8.47
C ILE A 756 -9.79 -10.56 -8.37
N CYS A 757 -9.06 -9.46 -8.58
CA CYS A 757 -9.65 -8.11 -8.56
C CYS A 757 -10.59 -7.84 -9.74
N GLY A 758 -10.38 -8.44 -10.90
CA GLY A 758 -11.24 -8.31 -12.08
C GLY A 758 -12.58 -9.06 -11.93
N LEU A 759 -12.55 -10.27 -11.37
CA LEU A 759 -13.74 -11.11 -11.17
C LEU A 759 -14.72 -10.54 -10.15
N GLY A 760 -14.23 -9.82 -9.12
CA GLY A 760 -15.08 -9.10 -8.17
C GLY A 760 -15.90 -7.97 -8.79
N VAL A 761 -15.55 -7.51 -10.00
CA VAL A 761 -16.30 -6.50 -10.75
C VAL A 761 -17.40 -7.13 -11.62
N GLU A 762 -17.20 -8.36 -12.11
CA GLU A 762 -18.16 -9.07 -12.97
C GLU A 762 -19.31 -9.74 -12.18
N GLN A 763 -19.08 -10.18 -10.94
CA GLN A 763 -20.15 -10.78 -10.11
C GLN A 763 -21.27 -9.81 -9.67
N LYS A 764 -21.22 -8.54 -10.07
CA LYS A 764 -22.32 -7.57 -9.93
C LYS A 764 -23.17 -7.40 -11.20
N PHE A 765 -22.83 -8.12 -12.27
CA PHE A 765 -23.52 -8.04 -13.57
C PHE A 765 -24.28 -9.33 -13.95
N ASN A 766 -24.47 -10.26 -13.01
CA ASN A 766 -25.42 -11.37 -13.15
C ASN A 766 -26.45 -11.34 -12.02
#